data_AF-A0A0S4UDW5-F1
#
_entry.id   AF-A0A0S4UDW5-F1
#
_cell.length_a   1.000
_cell.length_b   1.000
_cell.length_c   1.000
_cell.angle_alpha   90.00
_cell.angle_beta   90.00
_cell.angle_gamma   90.00
#
_symmetry.space_group_name_H-M   'P 1'
#
loop_
_entity.id
_entity.type
_entity.pdbx_description
1 polymer ?
#
loop_
_entity_poly.entity_id
_entity_poly.type
_entity_poly.pdbx_seq_one_letter_code
_entity_poly.pdbx_strand_id
1 'polypeptide(L)'
;MKVNPPASPGASVSSPSAVQEAAGTQPATEPSASRAHAAGSPLASLAELSQTRRAGVKRPAGDDGAGSSSEPPRKMPRRSVKFAMSFREGAPRRPALARHSATDAEQADINRQIETNQHAFLVQKLEAKQPVVRLLQSELGAEIARHLPAQDQHRLDATLARSPEARYEHARLLPPQMGGAYLNRDEEALALALAETDSHGAPLSADARLDRAGWLLLAGTRAAALPDVQLIGRMRRAVRQARVTLFQTFDRAGPAAQAEALRRLIGACAYAGSQADALRWTREALGEQRFYSLPPGERADALAELAEHLDNAEAMEWDRLDDFTDLAMRAEHERTLARLHTNGLASTLPMMLDAARRIGPMPSDAAELLMQSVVNMARRSMPAPATQQVMLDLFSILLPHLQGNARADGGARLMAMLPELPAIGDQLRLFNGILRRPPGTPPSENRLSHLDVAGQYALTQAVFSQLANMGEHVMREEAMKLLDNQLAPGRLGRFPGAALESLLTDAARLPVPASSRPQLLSIVERALEALPGERIARPLRKLLERAIQPPAWHLDAREAAAWHDISPRLMQAWHHLLPRLPAVQRADALAFAVTRVPGLLPLALGQLATVTVDEHRAMLRGIEDPLRTAFADTIAHTLVGSPGLLYDAIRHALSIAPVERRTTVVASLAATLAWTATAVSSPFRDNVALLMEAIGRQCLGAVPREQLESTLAAFFRRGELPSLPSLAAQHLRSLNLADEARVLAGLTNAVASVDPPTRALVFSFVMERLAAQAAGQAGAFARIAAGLPPDVARTWAGQLQTELDAELGLRLASGPRATVDPPHLERLAAEAGRALEFRLSSQPGPSEARGDAWNRYGTAVAMIEALHAHHPGPGPYA
;
A
#
# COMPACT_ATOMS: atom_id res chain seq x y z
N MET A 1 59.17 1.53 1.89
CA MET A 1 59.72 1.28 3.25
C MET A 1 58.80 0.30 3.97
N LYS A 2 59.33 -0.61 4.80
CA LYS A 2 58.55 -1.59 5.60
C LYS A 2 58.37 -1.07 7.03
N VAL A 3 57.19 -1.23 7.62
CA VAL A 3 56.88 -1.88 8.93
C VAL A 3 55.34 -2.06 9.00
N ASN A 4 54.84 -3.24 9.41
CA ASN A 4 53.41 -3.52 9.68
C ASN A 4 53.16 -3.72 11.21
N PRO A 5 52.02 -4.29 11.69
CA PRO A 5 50.97 -3.61 12.46
C PRO A 5 50.93 -4.02 13.95
N PRO A 6 49.95 -3.57 14.77
CA PRO A 6 48.75 -4.38 15.13
C PRO A 6 47.47 -3.53 15.37
N ALA A 7 46.32 -4.02 15.87
CA ALA A 7 45.50 -5.23 15.61
C ALA A 7 44.11 -5.09 16.33
N SER A 8 43.13 -5.96 16.04
CA SER A 8 41.82 -6.10 16.73
C SER A 8 41.49 -7.61 16.95
N PRO A 9 40.40 -8.01 17.63
CA PRO A 9 40.09 -7.86 19.07
C PRO A 9 39.64 -9.20 19.77
N GLY A 10 39.40 -9.19 21.09
CA GLY A 10 38.73 -10.26 21.87
C GLY A 10 38.61 -9.86 23.36
N ALA A 11 37.45 -9.93 24.05
CA ALA A 11 36.73 -11.11 24.59
C ALA A 11 37.56 -11.91 25.63
N SER A 12 37.07 -12.34 26.81
CA SER A 12 35.71 -12.36 27.40
C SER A 12 35.72 -12.86 28.86
N VAL A 13 34.76 -12.45 29.72
CA VAL A 13 34.38 -13.04 31.03
C VAL A 13 32.91 -12.65 31.31
N SER A 14 31.93 -13.49 31.73
CA SER A 14 31.76 -14.96 31.79
C SER A 14 30.26 -15.31 31.94
N SER A 15 29.84 -16.53 31.57
CA SER A 15 28.45 -17.07 31.64
C SER A 15 28.05 -17.56 33.07
N PRO A 16 26.83 -18.09 33.41
CA PRO A 16 26.07 -19.15 32.70
C PRO A 16 24.51 -19.07 32.68
N SER A 17 23.89 -20.05 32.00
CA SER A 17 22.45 -20.41 31.95
C SER A 17 22.05 -21.33 33.14
N ALA A 18 20.83 -21.87 33.38
CA ALA A 18 19.50 -21.96 32.71
C ALA A 18 18.42 -22.50 33.72
N VAL A 19 17.16 -22.72 33.25
CA VAL A 19 16.05 -23.56 33.84
C VAL A 19 15.27 -22.87 35.00
N GLN A 20 13.92 -22.75 35.04
CA GLN A 20 12.83 -23.74 34.89
C GLN A 20 11.43 -23.09 34.64
N GLU A 21 10.41 -23.89 34.28
CA GLU A 21 9.02 -23.47 34.01
C GLU A 21 8.14 -23.33 35.28
N ALA A 22 7.11 -22.46 35.26
CA ALA A 22 5.69 -22.81 35.54
C ALA A 22 4.71 -21.61 35.54
N ALA A 23 3.54 -21.86 34.93
CA ALA A 23 2.22 -21.18 34.95
C ALA A 23 1.90 -19.98 35.90
N GLY A 24 1.15 -18.99 35.39
CA GLY A 24 0.22 -18.20 36.21
C GLY A 24 -0.15 -16.76 35.75
N THR A 25 -1.28 -16.62 35.02
CA THR A 25 -2.14 -15.40 34.92
C THR A 25 -1.60 -14.05 34.37
N GLN A 26 -2.36 -13.49 33.41
CA GLN A 26 -2.31 -12.15 32.80
C GLN A 26 -2.78 -11.00 33.74
N PRO A 27 -2.76 -9.70 33.33
CA PRO A 27 -2.01 -9.01 32.25
C PRO A 27 -1.38 -7.63 32.65
N ALA A 28 -0.30 -7.17 31.99
CA ALA A 28 0.01 -5.73 31.80
C ALA A 28 1.18 -5.42 30.83
N THR A 29 1.12 -4.22 30.21
CA THR A 29 2.23 -3.36 29.69
C THR A 29 3.17 -3.79 28.55
N GLU A 30 3.05 -3.04 27.44
CA GLU A 30 4.09 -2.39 26.60
C GLU A 30 5.26 -3.14 25.94
N PRO A 31 5.50 -2.90 24.64
CA PRO A 31 6.85 -2.72 24.07
C PRO A 31 7.26 -1.23 24.05
N SER A 32 8.53 -0.95 24.33
CA SER A 32 9.03 0.40 24.62
C SER A 32 9.15 1.33 23.40
N ALA A 33 8.71 2.57 23.59
CA ALA A 33 9.28 3.73 22.92
C ALA A 33 10.31 4.40 23.84
N SER A 34 11.47 4.78 23.31
CA SER A 34 12.48 5.59 24.02
C SER A 34 13.24 6.43 22.99
N ARG A 35 13.47 7.73 23.16
CA ARG A 35 13.51 8.52 24.41
C ARG A 35 12.60 9.76 24.37
N ALA A 36 11.60 9.79 25.24
CA ALA A 36 11.16 11.06 25.83
C ALA A 36 12.07 11.37 27.05
N HIS A 37 12.38 12.64 27.30
CA HIS A 37 13.12 13.03 28.50
C HIS A 37 12.27 12.80 29.75
N ALA A 38 12.83 12.06 30.73
CA ALA A 38 12.14 11.75 31.97
C ALA A 38 11.82 13.01 32.78
N ALA A 39 10.59 13.09 33.29
CA ALA A 39 10.16 14.15 34.19
C ALA A 39 10.90 14.08 35.53
N GLY A 40 11.61 15.16 35.88
CA GLY A 40 12.01 15.41 37.26
C GLY A 40 10.79 15.85 38.08
N SER A 41 10.57 15.20 39.22
CA SER A 41 9.35 15.37 40.04
C SER A 41 9.10 16.84 40.47
N PRO A 42 7.87 17.38 40.30
CA PRO A 42 7.57 18.79 40.59
C PRO A 42 7.53 19.13 42.08
N LEU A 43 7.65 18.15 42.98
CA LEU A 43 7.67 18.38 44.44
C LEU A 43 9.04 18.76 45.00
N ALA A 44 10.14 18.55 44.27
CA ALA A 44 11.48 18.93 44.73
C ALA A 44 11.72 20.45 44.67
N SER A 45 11.25 21.10 43.60
CA SER A 45 11.50 22.53 43.34
C SER A 45 10.82 23.50 44.32
N LEU A 46 9.86 23.02 45.11
CA LEU A 46 9.18 23.79 46.16
C LEU A 46 10.06 24.04 47.40
N ALA A 47 11.07 23.19 47.65
CA ALA A 47 11.98 23.35 48.78
C ALA A 47 12.98 24.51 48.55
N GLU A 48 13.60 24.58 47.38
CA GLU A 48 14.70 25.52 47.09
C GLU A 48 14.23 26.97 46.92
N LEU A 49 13.05 27.19 46.34
CA LEU A 49 12.43 28.52 46.23
C LEU A 49 12.02 29.13 47.59
N SER A 50 11.92 28.31 48.65
CA SER A 50 11.61 28.80 50.00
C SER A 50 12.82 29.44 50.71
N GLN A 51 14.04 29.06 50.35
CA GLN A 51 15.26 29.52 51.03
C GLN A 51 15.82 30.83 50.45
N THR A 52 15.75 31.03 49.13
CA THR A 52 16.27 32.27 48.48
C THR A 52 15.47 33.53 48.85
N ARG A 53 14.18 33.41 49.21
CA ARG A 53 13.36 34.55 49.65
C ARG A 53 13.63 35.07 51.07
N ARG A 54 14.40 34.35 51.91
CA ARG A 54 14.70 34.78 53.30
C ARG A 54 16.04 35.50 53.49
N ALA A 55 16.92 35.53 52.48
CA ALA A 55 18.23 36.18 52.58
C ALA A 55 18.25 37.67 52.14
N GLY A 56 17.23 38.14 51.42
CA GLY A 56 17.25 39.44 50.72
C GLY A 56 16.87 40.69 51.53
N VAL A 57 16.51 40.59 52.81
CA VAL A 57 16.01 41.73 53.60
C VAL A 57 16.96 42.05 54.78
N LYS A 58 18.04 42.76 54.47
CA LYS A 58 18.76 43.64 55.40
C LYS A 58 19.08 44.95 54.69
N ARG A 59 18.40 46.05 55.08
CA ARG A 59 18.85 47.42 54.82
C ARG A 59 19.60 47.93 56.07
N PRO A 60 20.72 48.66 55.93
CA PRO A 60 21.24 49.51 56.99
C PRO A 60 20.42 50.82 57.10
N ALA A 61 20.68 51.62 58.15
CA ALA A 61 19.92 52.82 58.52
C ALA A 61 20.79 54.09 58.57
N GLY A 62 20.17 55.27 58.60
CA GLY A 62 20.81 56.61 58.66
C GLY A 62 21.19 57.18 57.29
N ASP A 63 21.23 58.49 57.05
CA ASP A 63 21.13 59.63 58.00
C ASP A 63 20.54 60.91 57.35
N ASP A 64 20.31 61.98 58.13
CA ASP A 64 19.54 63.19 57.78
C ASP A 64 20.19 64.21 56.80
N GLY A 65 19.39 65.10 56.17
CA GLY A 65 19.87 66.23 55.35
C GLY A 65 18.79 67.21 54.82
N ALA A 66 18.80 68.47 55.31
CA ALA A 66 17.73 69.50 55.20
C ALA A 66 17.58 70.28 53.85
N GLY A 67 16.43 70.98 53.70
CA GLY A 67 16.22 72.15 52.81
C GLY A 67 14.89 72.15 52.01
N SER A 68 13.84 72.90 52.37
CA SER A 68 13.56 74.30 51.95
C SER A 68 13.30 74.48 50.44
N SER A 69 12.23 75.13 49.92
CA SER A 69 11.03 75.77 50.50
C SER A 69 10.03 76.15 49.37
N SER A 70 8.72 76.25 49.64
CA SER A 70 7.81 77.28 49.06
C SER A 70 6.40 77.21 49.68
N GLU A 71 5.76 78.37 49.82
CA GLU A 71 4.52 78.55 50.59
C GLU A 71 3.21 78.34 49.77
N PRO A 72 2.03 78.23 50.43
CA PRO A 72 0.85 77.56 49.86
C PRO A 72 -0.24 78.52 49.33
N PRO A 73 -1.19 78.01 48.52
CA PRO A 73 -2.47 78.66 48.30
C PRO A 73 -3.45 78.47 49.49
N ARG A 74 -4.34 79.45 49.66
CA ARG A 74 -5.17 79.67 50.86
C ARG A 74 -6.10 78.50 51.24
N LYS A 75 -6.14 78.17 52.53
CA LYS A 75 -7.18 77.31 53.14
C LYS A 75 -8.51 78.07 53.28
N MET A 76 -9.59 77.55 52.71
CA MET A 76 -10.94 77.82 53.22
C MET A 76 -11.11 77.22 54.63
N PRO A 77 -11.99 77.79 55.49
CA PRO A 77 -12.11 77.37 56.89
C PRO A 77 -12.74 75.98 57.01
N ARG A 78 -11.91 74.94 57.18
CA ARG A 78 -12.39 73.63 57.65
C ARG A 78 -12.78 73.74 59.12
N ARG A 79 -14.04 73.44 59.45
CA ARG A 79 -14.49 73.22 60.83
C ARG A 79 -13.60 72.14 61.46
N SER A 80 -12.84 72.50 62.50
CA SER A 80 -11.92 71.58 63.17
C SER A 80 -12.68 70.70 64.16
N VAL A 81 -12.80 69.40 63.84
CA VAL A 81 -13.25 68.39 64.80
C VAL A 81 -12.12 68.17 65.81
N LYS A 82 -12.32 68.64 67.05
CA LYS A 82 -11.44 68.29 68.17
C LYS A 82 -11.74 66.87 68.63
N PHE A 83 -10.70 66.05 68.77
CA PHE A 83 -10.79 64.74 69.42
C PHE A 83 -10.29 64.87 70.86
N ALA A 84 -11.11 64.47 71.83
CA ALA A 84 -10.65 64.25 73.19
C ALA A 84 -10.19 62.79 73.33
N MET A 85 -8.91 62.55 73.64
CA MET A 85 -8.45 61.22 74.02
C MET A 85 -8.77 60.98 75.49
N SER A 86 -9.50 59.90 75.79
CA SER A 86 -9.52 59.31 77.12
C SER A 86 -8.63 58.06 77.09
N PHE A 87 -7.68 58.01 78.02
CA PHE A 87 -6.74 56.90 78.17
C PHE A 87 -7.33 55.86 79.12
N ARG A 88 -7.39 54.59 78.72
CA ARG A 88 -7.58 53.47 79.65
C ARG A 88 -6.91 52.21 79.11
N GLU A 89 -6.21 51.53 80.00
CA GLU A 89 -5.43 50.32 79.70
C GLU A 89 -6.33 49.07 79.62
N GLY A 90 -5.97 48.11 78.76
CA GLY A 90 -6.55 46.76 78.78
C GLY A 90 -6.97 46.17 77.43
N ALA A 91 -6.10 45.33 76.86
CA ALA A 91 -6.32 44.37 75.75
C ALA A 91 -6.72 44.93 74.35
N PRO A 92 -6.19 44.36 73.24
CA PRO A 92 -6.28 44.95 71.91
C PRO A 92 -7.58 44.58 71.16
N ARG A 93 -8.73 45.09 71.61
CA ARG A 93 -9.86 45.30 70.68
C ARG A 93 -9.69 46.67 70.03
N ARG A 94 -9.51 46.72 68.71
CA ARG A 94 -9.56 48.00 67.97
C ARG A 94 -10.90 48.68 68.26
N PRO A 95 -10.93 49.91 68.81
CA PRO A 95 -12.19 50.58 69.04
C PRO A 95 -12.85 50.89 67.70
N ALA A 96 -14.15 50.61 67.59
CA ALA A 96 -14.95 51.20 66.53
C ALA A 96 -14.93 52.71 66.72
N LEU A 97 -14.56 53.46 65.67
CA LEU A 97 -14.62 54.92 65.65
C LEU A 97 -16.08 55.36 65.52
N ALA A 98 -16.85 55.20 66.59
CA ALA A 98 -18.21 55.70 66.70
C ALA A 98 -18.18 57.24 66.63
N ARG A 99 -18.33 57.78 65.42
CA ARG A 99 -18.51 59.22 65.19
C ARG A 99 -19.91 59.60 65.65
N HIS A 100 -20.03 60.76 66.29
CA HIS A 100 -21.31 61.25 66.78
C HIS A 100 -22.37 61.35 65.67
N SER A 101 -23.62 61.10 66.04
CA SER A 101 -24.78 61.34 65.19
C SER A 101 -24.78 62.78 64.69
N ALA A 102 -24.52 62.97 63.40
CA ALA A 102 -24.65 64.28 62.78
C ALA A 102 -26.14 64.65 62.77
N THR A 103 -26.47 65.81 63.35
CA THR A 103 -27.81 66.42 63.27
C THR A 103 -28.09 67.05 61.90
N ASP A 104 -27.17 66.88 60.95
CA ASP A 104 -27.20 67.42 59.60
C ASP A 104 -27.41 66.26 58.62
N ALA A 105 -28.48 66.32 57.81
CA ALA A 105 -29.00 65.17 57.09
C ALA A 105 -28.04 64.66 56.00
N GLU A 106 -27.42 65.56 55.23
CA GLU A 106 -26.43 65.19 54.20
C GLU A 106 -25.21 64.51 54.83
N GLN A 107 -24.74 65.03 55.97
CA GLN A 107 -23.60 64.47 56.68
C GLN A 107 -23.94 63.12 57.33
N ALA A 108 -25.19 62.91 57.75
CA ALA A 108 -25.69 61.63 58.25
C ALA A 108 -25.74 60.57 57.14
N ASP A 109 -26.23 60.92 55.95
CA ASP A 109 -26.28 60.00 54.80
C ASP A 109 -24.88 59.68 54.27
N ILE A 110 -23.98 60.68 54.15
CA ILE A 110 -22.57 60.45 53.81
C ILE A 110 -21.90 59.51 54.83
N ASN A 111 -22.14 59.70 56.13
CA ASN A 111 -21.61 58.79 57.15
C ASN A 111 -22.20 57.38 57.02
N ARG A 112 -23.52 57.24 56.80
CA ARG A 112 -24.18 55.94 56.61
C ARG A 112 -23.64 55.20 55.38
N GLN A 113 -23.35 55.93 54.31
CA GLN A 113 -22.80 55.36 53.07
C GLN A 113 -21.32 54.99 53.21
N ILE A 114 -20.52 55.77 53.94
CA ILE A 114 -19.14 55.40 54.33
C ILE A 114 -19.15 54.14 55.21
N GLU A 115 -20.04 54.05 56.19
CA GLU A 115 -20.16 52.91 57.09
C GLU A 115 -20.62 51.64 56.35
N THR A 116 -21.58 51.77 55.43
CA THR A 116 -22.00 50.70 54.51
C THR A 116 -20.84 50.22 53.65
N ASN A 117 -20.07 51.14 53.05
CA ASN A 117 -18.89 50.81 52.24
C ASN A 117 -17.77 50.15 53.05
N GLN A 118 -17.53 50.60 54.29
CA GLN A 118 -16.55 49.98 55.20
C GLN A 118 -17.00 48.58 55.65
N HIS A 119 -18.28 48.39 55.93
CA HIS A 119 -18.84 47.08 56.26
C HIS A 119 -18.76 46.12 55.07
N ALA A 120 -19.15 46.56 53.86
CA ALA A 120 -19.01 45.77 52.64
C ALA A 120 -17.55 45.35 52.37
N PHE A 121 -16.59 46.29 52.52
CA PHE A 121 -15.16 46.01 52.38
C PHE A 121 -14.63 45.02 53.43
N LEU A 122 -15.13 45.10 54.68
CA LEU A 122 -14.77 44.15 55.74
C LEU A 122 -15.34 42.76 55.51
N VAL A 123 -16.59 42.65 55.03
CA VAL A 123 -17.23 41.38 54.63
C VAL A 123 -16.45 40.74 53.48
N GLN A 124 -16.17 41.48 52.40
CA GLN A 124 -15.33 41.00 51.29
C GLN A 124 -13.96 40.49 51.77
N LYS A 125 -13.31 41.19 52.71
CA LYS A 125 -12.02 40.78 53.28
C LYS A 125 -12.10 39.61 54.28
N LEU A 126 -13.29 39.22 54.73
CA LEU A 126 -13.52 38.02 55.55
C LEU A 126 -13.87 36.82 54.65
N GLU A 127 -14.69 37.01 53.63
CA GLU A 127 -15.01 36.01 52.61
C GLU A 127 -13.75 35.57 51.84
N ALA A 128 -12.91 36.52 51.42
CA ALA A 128 -11.62 36.24 50.79
C ALA A 128 -10.58 35.52 51.70
N LYS A 129 -10.90 35.30 52.99
CA LYS A 129 -10.06 34.51 53.91
C LYS A 129 -10.58 33.09 54.11
N GLN A 130 -11.75 32.73 53.60
CA GLN A 130 -12.26 31.36 53.72
C GLN A 130 -11.31 30.36 53.04
N PRO A 131 -11.07 29.16 53.60
CA PRO A 131 -10.12 28.19 53.05
C PRO A 131 -10.45 27.80 51.60
N VAL A 132 -11.73 27.56 51.31
CA VAL A 132 -12.23 27.21 49.97
C VAL A 132 -11.97 28.35 48.98
N VAL A 133 -12.27 29.60 49.35
CA VAL A 133 -12.03 30.77 48.50
C VAL A 133 -10.54 30.95 48.20
N ARG A 134 -9.66 30.77 49.21
CA ARG A 134 -8.20 30.80 49.01
C ARG A 134 -7.68 29.68 48.13
N LEU A 135 -8.26 28.48 48.25
CA LEU A 135 -7.89 27.30 47.48
C LEU A 135 -8.30 27.46 46.00
N LEU A 136 -9.49 28.00 45.74
CA LEU A 136 -9.95 28.41 44.39
C LEU A 136 -9.19 29.63 43.81
N GLN A 137 -8.62 30.48 44.66
CA GLN A 137 -7.73 31.59 44.27
C GLN A 137 -6.26 31.17 44.05
N SER A 138 -5.91 29.90 44.28
CA SER A 138 -4.55 29.38 44.13
C SER A 138 -4.33 28.70 42.77
N GLU A 139 -3.09 28.27 42.48
CA GLU A 139 -2.75 27.45 41.31
C GLU A 139 -3.64 26.20 41.19
N LEU A 140 -4.04 25.59 42.31
CA LEU A 140 -4.97 24.46 42.33
C LEU A 140 -6.37 24.84 41.80
N GLY A 141 -6.81 26.08 42.02
CA GLY A 141 -8.05 26.60 41.45
C GLY A 141 -7.97 26.83 39.95
N ALA A 142 -6.80 27.21 39.43
CA ALA A 142 -6.53 27.23 37.99
C ALA A 142 -6.53 25.81 37.40
N GLU A 143 -5.99 24.83 38.12
CA GLU A 143 -6.03 23.43 37.69
C GLU A 143 -7.46 22.86 37.66
N ILE A 144 -8.27 23.12 38.68
CA ILE A 144 -9.70 22.75 38.68
C ILE A 144 -10.44 23.45 37.53
N ALA A 145 -10.15 24.74 37.29
CA ALA A 145 -10.77 25.49 36.20
C ALA A 145 -10.44 24.89 34.82
N ARG A 146 -9.24 24.33 34.58
CA ARG A 146 -8.86 23.67 33.31
C ARG A 146 -9.82 22.55 32.88
N HIS A 147 -10.51 21.92 33.84
CA HIS A 147 -11.48 20.85 33.58
C HIS A 147 -12.95 21.32 33.48
N LEU A 148 -13.21 22.62 33.63
CA LEU A 148 -14.56 23.21 33.56
C LEU A 148 -14.80 23.93 32.21
N PRO A 149 -16.04 23.91 31.68
CA PRO A 149 -16.41 24.73 30.53
C PRO A 149 -16.22 26.23 30.80
N ALA A 150 -15.88 27.02 29.77
CA ALA A 150 -15.62 28.45 29.90
C ALA A 150 -16.79 29.28 30.49
N GLN A 151 -18.02 28.77 30.45
CA GLN A 151 -19.17 29.40 31.11
C GLN A 151 -19.18 29.19 32.62
N ASP A 152 -18.76 28.01 33.08
CA ASP A 152 -18.75 27.66 34.50
C ASP A 152 -17.45 28.14 35.17
N GLN A 153 -16.34 28.21 34.43
CA GLN A 153 -15.15 29.00 34.83
C GLN A 153 -15.53 30.46 35.13
N HIS A 154 -16.18 31.15 34.18
CA HIS A 154 -16.59 32.55 34.37
C HIS A 154 -17.60 32.71 35.51
N ARG A 155 -18.54 31.77 35.69
CA ARG A 155 -19.48 31.80 36.83
C ARG A 155 -18.77 31.62 38.18
N LEU A 156 -17.80 30.69 38.25
CA LEU A 156 -17.02 30.42 39.45
C LEU A 156 -16.09 31.59 39.81
N ASP A 157 -15.54 32.29 38.81
CA ASP A 157 -14.72 33.47 39.07
C ASP A 157 -15.53 34.74 39.32
N ALA A 158 -16.72 34.90 38.72
CA ALA A 158 -17.61 36.01 39.01
C ALA A 158 -18.22 35.96 40.43
N THR A 159 -18.29 34.78 41.04
CA THR A 159 -18.68 34.62 42.45
C THR A 159 -17.51 34.78 43.43
N LEU A 160 -16.26 34.81 42.95
CA LEU A 160 -15.08 35.07 43.77
C LEU A 160 -14.68 36.54 43.62
N ALA A 161 -14.72 37.30 44.73
CA ALA A 161 -14.31 38.71 44.75
C ALA A 161 -12.79 38.90 44.53
N ARG A 162 -12.35 38.75 43.27
CA ARG A 162 -10.97 38.92 42.79
C ARG A 162 -10.81 40.30 42.14
N SER A 163 -9.67 40.94 42.38
CA SER A 163 -9.32 42.16 41.65
C SER A 163 -9.17 41.85 40.14
N PRO A 164 -9.32 42.85 39.26
CA PRO A 164 -9.12 42.65 37.83
C PRO A 164 -7.75 42.05 37.49
N GLU A 165 -6.69 42.39 38.24
CA GLU A 165 -5.35 41.82 38.06
C GLU A 165 -5.32 40.32 38.38
N ALA A 166 -5.97 39.90 39.47
CA ALA A 166 -6.06 38.49 39.83
C ALA A 166 -6.91 37.67 38.84
N ARG A 167 -7.88 38.30 38.16
CA ARG A 167 -8.64 37.68 37.06
C ARG A 167 -7.81 37.60 35.78
N TYR A 168 -7.02 38.62 35.46
CA TYR A 168 -6.07 38.59 34.35
C TYR A 168 -4.97 37.53 34.54
N GLU A 169 -4.32 37.48 35.71
CA GLU A 169 -3.30 36.47 36.00
C GLU A 169 -3.90 35.05 36.06
N HIS A 170 -5.14 34.88 36.52
CA HIS A 170 -5.85 33.58 36.37
C HIS A 170 -6.00 33.19 34.90
N ALA A 171 -6.47 34.11 34.03
CA ALA A 171 -6.60 33.85 32.61
C ALA A 171 -5.25 33.47 31.96
N ARG A 172 -4.13 34.05 32.39
CA ARG A 172 -2.77 33.70 31.96
C ARG A 172 -2.34 32.27 32.31
N LEU A 173 -2.82 31.73 33.45
CA LEU A 173 -2.49 30.37 33.93
C LEU A 173 -3.31 29.27 33.25
N LEU A 174 -4.40 29.64 32.56
CA LEU A 174 -5.19 28.74 31.73
C LEU A 174 -4.48 28.46 30.38
N PRO A 175 -4.75 27.31 29.74
CA PRO A 175 -4.37 27.07 28.35
C PRO A 175 -4.87 28.22 27.44
N PRO A 176 -4.10 28.67 26.44
CA PRO A 176 -4.39 29.92 25.73
C PRO A 176 -5.82 30.01 25.14
N GLN A 177 -6.35 28.91 24.61
CA GLN A 177 -7.73 28.84 24.12
C GLN A 177 -8.78 29.14 25.21
N MET A 178 -8.57 28.67 26.45
CA MET A 178 -9.47 28.90 27.58
C MET A 178 -9.26 30.29 28.17
N GLY A 179 -8.01 30.75 28.31
CA GLY A 179 -7.69 32.12 28.75
C GLY A 179 -8.28 33.18 27.81
N GLY A 180 -8.22 32.96 26.49
CA GLY A 180 -8.85 33.83 25.51
C GLY A 180 -10.39 33.77 25.56
N ALA A 181 -10.98 32.59 25.75
CA ALA A 181 -12.43 32.45 25.91
C ALA A 181 -12.98 33.11 27.19
N TYR A 182 -12.18 33.10 28.27
CA TYR A 182 -12.46 33.83 29.51
C TYR A 182 -12.42 35.35 29.27
N LEU A 183 -11.32 35.87 28.70
CA LEU A 183 -11.16 37.31 28.42
C LEU A 183 -12.14 37.85 27.37
N ASN A 184 -12.71 36.97 26.52
CA ASN A 184 -13.81 37.33 25.63
C ASN A 184 -15.11 37.69 26.39
N ARG A 185 -15.19 37.42 27.70
CA ARG A 185 -16.34 37.70 28.58
C ARG A 185 -16.04 38.71 29.70
N ASP A 186 -14.80 38.82 30.16
CA ASP A 186 -14.36 39.75 31.20
C ASP A 186 -13.74 41.04 30.62
N GLU A 187 -14.50 42.14 30.63
CA GLU A 187 -14.05 43.44 30.11
C GLU A 187 -12.89 44.07 30.89
N GLU A 188 -12.87 43.92 32.23
CA GLU A 188 -11.86 44.57 33.09
C GLU A 188 -10.52 43.82 33.01
N ALA A 189 -10.56 42.49 33.00
CA ALA A 189 -9.36 41.68 32.79
C ALA A 189 -8.80 41.84 31.36
N LEU A 190 -9.66 42.01 30.35
CA LEU A 190 -9.23 42.30 28.98
C LEU A 190 -8.61 43.70 28.84
N ALA A 191 -9.13 44.70 29.55
CA ALA A 191 -8.53 46.03 29.60
C ALA A 191 -7.12 45.99 30.23
N LEU A 192 -6.92 45.22 31.31
CA LEU A 192 -5.60 45.02 31.91
C LEU A 192 -4.62 44.24 31.02
N ALA A 193 -5.10 43.31 30.20
CA ALA A 193 -4.28 42.62 29.22
C ALA A 193 -3.66 43.56 28.16
N LEU A 194 -4.31 44.71 27.91
CA LEU A 194 -3.85 45.78 27.02
C LEU A 194 -3.18 46.95 27.76
N ALA A 195 -3.19 46.98 29.09
CA ALA A 195 -2.70 48.12 29.85
C ALA A 195 -1.18 48.29 29.69
N GLU A 196 -0.75 49.52 29.42
CA GLU A 196 0.68 49.89 29.34
C GLU A 196 1.32 50.15 30.72
N THR A 197 0.51 50.16 31.79
CA THR A 197 0.93 50.41 33.17
C THR A 197 0.63 49.20 34.07
N ASP A 198 1.33 49.11 35.18
CA ASP A 198 0.99 48.22 36.28
C ASP A 198 -0.23 48.74 37.10
N SER A 199 -0.62 47.99 38.13
CA SER A 199 -1.71 48.33 39.05
C SER A 199 -1.41 49.52 39.98
N HIS A 200 -0.22 50.12 39.88
CA HIS A 200 0.18 51.33 40.58
C HIS A 200 0.35 52.54 39.64
N GLY A 201 0.05 52.36 38.34
CA GLY A 201 0.16 53.39 37.32
C GLY A 201 1.58 53.60 36.77
N ALA A 202 2.54 52.78 37.16
CA ALA A 202 3.90 52.85 36.61
C ALA A 202 3.96 52.17 35.23
N PRO A 203 4.71 52.73 34.25
CA PRO A 203 4.80 52.14 32.92
C PRO A 203 5.47 50.76 32.96
N LEU A 204 4.85 49.78 32.32
CA LEU A 204 5.42 48.42 32.16
C LEU A 204 6.72 48.47 31.35
N SER A 205 7.66 47.58 31.68
CA SER A 205 8.86 47.33 30.87
C SER A 205 8.49 46.83 29.46
N ALA A 206 9.40 47.02 28.50
CA ALA A 206 9.21 46.53 27.13
C ALA A 206 8.94 45.01 27.11
N ASP A 207 9.71 44.23 27.87
CA ASP A 207 9.54 42.78 28.05
C ASP A 207 8.14 42.41 28.53
N ALA A 208 7.62 43.09 29.55
CA ALA A 208 6.28 42.81 30.09
C ALA A 208 5.18 43.17 29.08
N ARG A 209 5.31 44.29 28.36
CA ARG A 209 4.35 44.66 27.30
C ARG A 209 4.36 43.64 26.17
N LEU A 210 5.55 43.21 25.74
CA LEU A 210 5.75 42.29 24.63
C LEU A 210 5.22 40.88 24.99
N ASP A 211 5.50 40.40 26.20
CA ASP A 211 4.98 39.16 26.78
C ASP A 211 3.44 39.16 26.83
N ARG A 212 2.82 40.20 27.40
CA ARG A 212 1.36 40.35 27.44
C ARG A 212 0.74 40.40 26.04
N ALA A 213 1.33 41.17 25.13
CA ALA A 213 0.86 41.32 23.76
C ALA A 213 0.93 40.01 22.96
N GLY A 214 2.04 39.29 23.04
CA GLY A 214 2.21 37.97 22.40
C GLY A 214 1.27 36.91 22.97
N TRP A 215 1.07 36.89 24.29
CA TRP A 215 0.12 35.98 24.91
C TRP A 215 -1.34 36.29 24.52
N LEU A 216 -1.75 37.56 24.54
CA LEU A 216 -3.11 37.97 24.19
C LEU A 216 -3.43 37.70 22.71
N LEU A 217 -2.44 37.84 21.81
CA LEU A 217 -2.55 37.46 20.40
C LEU A 217 -2.83 35.95 20.27
N LEU A 218 -1.98 35.10 20.86
CA LEU A 218 -2.12 33.64 20.84
C LEU A 218 -3.42 33.14 21.49
N ALA A 219 -3.77 33.69 22.65
CA ALA A 219 -4.98 33.32 23.39
C ALA A 219 -6.23 33.71 22.60
N GLY A 220 -6.24 34.90 21.98
CA GLY A 220 -7.36 35.38 21.17
C GLY A 220 -7.58 34.58 19.89
N THR A 221 -6.51 34.20 19.17
CA THR A 221 -6.64 33.38 17.96
C THR A 221 -7.08 31.96 18.28
N ARG A 222 -6.48 31.32 19.29
CA ARG A 222 -6.88 29.99 19.74
C ARG A 222 -8.30 29.94 20.31
N ALA A 223 -8.76 30.99 20.98
CA ALA A 223 -10.15 31.09 21.42
C ALA A 223 -11.13 31.24 20.23
N ALA A 224 -10.74 31.88 19.13
CA ALA A 224 -11.57 31.98 17.93
C ALA A 224 -11.79 30.64 17.22
N ALA A 225 -10.89 29.68 17.41
CA ALA A 225 -10.95 28.34 16.81
C ALA A 225 -11.79 27.34 17.63
N LEU A 226 -12.33 27.74 18.80
CA LEU A 226 -13.24 26.89 19.58
C LEU A 226 -14.67 26.99 19.01
N PRO A 227 -15.37 25.86 18.76
CA PRO A 227 -16.65 25.86 18.06
C PRO A 227 -17.74 26.69 18.75
N ASP A 228 -17.75 26.74 20.09
CA ASP A 228 -18.75 27.45 20.89
C ASP A 228 -18.37 28.92 21.22
N VAL A 229 -17.26 29.44 20.69
CA VAL A 229 -16.70 30.75 21.09
C VAL A 229 -16.75 31.75 19.94
N GLN A 230 -17.83 32.52 19.88
CA GLN A 230 -17.88 33.70 19.02
C GLN A 230 -17.11 34.86 19.69
N LEU A 231 -15.99 35.27 19.07
CA LEU A 231 -15.24 36.45 19.54
C LEU A 231 -16.08 37.73 19.42
N ILE A 232 -16.26 38.44 20.54
CA ILE A 232 -16.97 39.72 20.57
C ILE A 232 -16.12 40.82 19.91
N GLY A 233 -16.79 41.88 19.43
CA GLY A 233 -16.13 42.99 18.74
C GLY A 233 -15.01 43.67 19.54
N ARG A 234 -15.07 43.63 20.87
CA ARG A 234 -14.01 44.11 21.78
C ARG A 234 -12.76 43.23 21.72
N MET A 235 -12.90 41.92 21.89
CA MET A 235 -11.79 40.96 21.80
C MET A 235 -11.08 41.02 20.43
N ARG A 236 -11.84 41.15 19.33
CA ARG A 236 -11.27 41.36 17.98
C ARG A 236 -10.51 42.68 17.83
N ARG A 237 -10.83 43.73 18.61
CA ARG A 237 -10.01 44.96 18.67
C ARG A 237 -8.77 44.73 19.52
N ALA A 238 -8.93 44.09 20.68
CA ALA A 238 -7.83 43.77 21.59
C ALA A 238 -6.73 42.93 20.92
N VAL A 239 -7.08 41.86 20.18
CA VAL A 239 -6.11 41.05 19.43
C VAL A 239 -5.37 41.88 18.35
N ARG A 240 -6.08 42.78 17.66
CA ARG A 240 -5.46 43.69 16.67
C ARG A 240 -4.53 44.70 17.33
N GLN A 241 -4.91 45.26 18.48
CA GLN A 241 -4.09 46.18 19.25
C GLN A 241 -2.87 45.47 19.85
N ALA A 242 -3.03 44.27 20.41
CA ALA A 242 -1.95 43.43 20.91
C ALA A 242 -0.90 43.17 19.82
N ARG A 243 -1.32 42.83 18.59
CA ARG A 243 -0.39 42.69 17.46
C ARG A 243 0.38 43.98 17.15
N VAL A 244 -0.28 45.15 17.19
CA VAL A 244 0.39 46.45 16.99
C VAL A 244 1.40 46.72 18.11
N THR A 245 1.01 46.52 19.37
CA THR A 245 1.88 46.68 20.54
C THR A 245 3.08 45.73 20.48
N LEU A 246 2.88 44.47 20.07
CA LEU A 246 3.93 43.47 19.90
C LEU A 246 5.03 44.02 18.97
N PHE A 247 4.69 44.45 17.77
CA PHE A 247 5.69 44.96 16.82
C PHE A 247 6.26 46.34 17.19
N GLN A 248 5.52 47.18 17.92
CA GLN A 248 6.04 48.46 18.44
C GLN A 248 7.01 48.30 19.63
N THR A 249 6.94 47.17 20.36
CA THR A 249 7.76 46.90 21.55
C THR A 249 8.88 45.90 21.32
N PHE A 250 8.81 45.09 20.25
CA PHE A 250 9.77 44.02 19.93
C PHE A 250 11.23 44.45 20.04
N ASP A 251 11.63 45.48 19.29
CA ASP A 251 13.03 45.94 19.21
C ASP A 251 13.53 46.62 20.50
N ARG A 252 12.64 46.87 21.47
CA ARG A 252 12.96 47.50 22.76
C ARG A 252 13.04 46.50 23.93
N ALA A 253 12.63 45.25 23.69
CA ALA A 253 12.61 44.20 24.70
C ALA A 253 13.92 43.39 24.71
N GLY A 254 14.18 42.70 25.81
CA GLY A 254 15.29 41.75 25.94
C GLY A 254 15.13 40.51 25.04
N PRO A 255 16.23 39.82 24.71
CA PRO A 255 16.23 38.73 23.72
C PRO A 255 15.33 37.55 24.14
N ALA A 256 15.20 37.26 25.43
CA ALA A 256 14.32 36.21 25.94
C ALA A 256 12.83 36.52 25.68
N ALA A 257 12.43 37.79 25.85
CA ALA A 257 11.06 38.23 25.58
C ALA A 257 10.77 38.29 24.07
N GLN A 258 11.75 38.68 23.25
CA GLN A 258 11.66 38.63 21.78
C GLN A 258 11.43 37.20 21.26
N ALA A 259 12.25 36.24 21.71
CA ALA A 259 12.11 34.83 21.33
C ALA A 259 10.73 34.27 21.73
N GLU A 260 10.31 34.51 22.97
CA GLU A 260 9.02 34.02 23.47
C GLU A 260 7.81 34.65 22.76
N ALA A 261 7.88 35.95 22.45
CA ALA A 261 6.84 36.61 21.66
C ALA A 261 6.78 36.08 20.22
N LEU A 262 7.92 35.70 19.64
CA LEU A 262 7.96 35.09 18.32
C LEU A 262 7.41 33.66 18.33
N ARG A 263 7.71 32.82 19.33
CA ARG A 263 7.03 31.51 19.51
C ARG A 263 5.51 31.65 19.56
N ARG A 264 5.02 32.64 20.32
CA ARG A 264 3.57 32.91 20.43
C ARG A 264 2.96 33.47 19.15
N LEU A 265 3.71 34.23 18.36
CA LEU A 265 3.29 34.67 17.03
C LEU A 265 3.18 33.48 16.06
N ILE A 266 4.17 32.57 16.05
CA ILE A 266 4.16 31.34 15.24
C ILE A 266 2.95 30.48 15.64
N GLY A 267 2.80 30.17 16.93
CA GLY A 267 1.66 29.41 17.43
C GLY A 267 0.30 30.10 17.27
N ALA A 268 0.27 31.39 16.95
CA ALA A 268 -0.95 32.13 16.58
C ALA A 268 -1.25 32.01 15.08
N CYS A 269 -0.25 31.85 14.20
CA CYS A 269 -0.43 31.58 12.76
C CYS A 269 -1.25 30.31 12.52
N ALA A 270 -1.05 29.26 13.33
CA ALA A 270 -1.83 28.01 13.28
C ALA A 270 -3.35 28.20 13.42
N TYR A 271 -3.78 29.32 14.02
CA TYR A 271 -5.18 29.65 14.28
C TYR A 271 -5.55 31.01 13.69
N ALA A 272 -4.87 31.42 12.61
CA ALA A 272 -5.24 32.60 11.85
C ALA A 272 -6.65 32.42 11.25
N GLY A 273 -7.54 33.38 11.49
CA GLY A 273 -8.93 33.31 11.02
C GLY A 273 -9.10 33.51 9.50
N SER A 274 -8.02 33.75 8.77
CA SER A 274 -7.99 33.83 7.30
C SER A 274 -6.58 33.55 6.75
N GLN A 275 -6.50 33.01 5.53
CA GLN A 275 -5.21 32.87 4.80
C GLN A 275 -4.46 34.21 4.68
N ALA A 276 -5.18 35.33 4.51
CA ALA A 276 -4.59 36.67 4.43
C ALA A 276 -3.92 37.11 5.76
N ASP A 277 -4.50 36.75 6.90
CA ASP A 277 -3.89 36.97 8.21
C ASP A 277 -2.68 36.05 8.42
N ALA A 278 -2.78 34.76 8.04
CA ALA A 278 -1.69 33.79 8.12
C ALA A 278 -0.46 34.23 7.31
N LEU A 279 -0.66 34.63 6.05
CA LEU A 279 0.37 35.17 5.15
C LEU A 279 0.99 36.47 5.69
N ARG A 280 0.22 37.31 6.38
CA ARG A 280 0.73 38.54 6.98
C ARG A 280 1.57 38.24 8.21
N TRP A 281 1.08 37.42 9.15
CA TRP A 281 1.79 37.10 10.38
C TRP A 281 3.06 36.27 10.12
N THR A 282 3.03 35.37 9.14
CA THR A 282 4.22 34.60 8.73
C THR A 282 5.31 35.51 8.15
N ARG A 283 4.98 36.49 7.30
CA ARG A 283 5.96 37.51 6.87
C ARG A 283 6.49 38.35 8.03
N GLU A 284 5.63 38.67 9.00
CA GLU A 284 6.04 39.44 10.18
C GLU A 284 6.94 38.65 11.14
N ALA A 285 6.79 37.33 11.20
CA ALA A 285 7.64 36.39 11.93
C ALA A 285 8.98 36.14 11.24
N LEU A 286 8.97 35.93 9.91
CA LEU A 286 10.15 35.70 9.07
C LEU A 286 11.01 36.95 8.83
N GLY A 287 10.61 38.13 9.31
CA GLY A 287 11.36 39.38 9.14
C GLY A 287 12.81 39.26 9.65
N GLU A 288 13.78 39.71 8.84
CA GLU A 288 15.21 39.38 8.97
C GLU A 288 15.83 39.70 10.35
N GLN A 289 15.36 40.72 11.07
CA GLN A 289 15.85 41.01 12.43
C GLN A 289 15.12 40.25 13.53
N ARG A 290 13.91 39.75 13.25
CA ARG A 290 13.02 39.13 14.26
C ARG A 290 13.18 37.63 14.32
N PHE A 291 13.22 36.95 13.16
CA PHE A 291 13.26 35.48 13.11
C PHE A 291 14.47 34.91 13.89
N TYR A 292 15.61 35.57 13.79
CA TYR A 292 16.85 35.16 14.45
C TYR A 292 16.94 35.54 15.93
N SER A 293 15.91 36.18 16.51
CA SER A 293 15.76 36.28 17.97
C SER A 293 15.50 34.91 18.61
N LEU A 294 14.96 33.94 17.86
CA LEU A 294 14.87 32.55 18.30
C LEU A 294 16.27 31.95 18.53
N PRO A 295 16.45 31.11 19.57
CA PRO A 295 17.66 30.32 19.77
C PRO A 295 18.01 29.49 18.53
N PRO A 296 19.29 29.34 18.15
CA PRO A 296 19.69 28.63 16.93
C PRO A 296 19.12 27.21 16.77
N GLY A 297 18.89 26.50 17.88
CA GLY A 297 18.30 25.15 17.88
C GLY A 297 16.79 25.09 17.60
N GLU A 298 16.05 26.20 17.75
CA GLU A 298 14.59 26.25 17.55
C GLU A 298 14.21 26.73 16.14
N ARG A 299 15.16 27.35 15.41
CA ARG A 299 14.88 28.02 14.12
C ARG A 299 14.45 27.08 13.01
N ALA A 300 14.88 25.82 13.05
CA ALA A 300 14.52 24.84 12.03
C ALA A 300 13.05 24.44 12.15
N ASP A 301 12.65 24.03 13.34
CA ASP A 301 11.27 23.63 13.65
C ASP A 301 10.32 24.81 13.49
N ALA A 302 10.69 25.99 13.98
CA ALA A 302 9.92 27.23 13.80
C ALA A 302 9.70 27.63 12.32
N LEU A 303 10.67 27.34 11.43
CA LEU A 303 10.49 27.59 9.99
C LEU A 303 9.53 26.56 9.36
N ALA A 304 9.61 25.31 9.79
CA ALA A 304 8.73 24.24 9.34
C ALA A 304 7.29 24.44 9.83
N GLU A 305 7.08 24.75 11.10
CA GLU A 305 5.79 25.14 11.69
C GLU A 305 5.15 26.31 10.93
N LEU A 306 5.91 27.37 10.62
CA LEU A 306 5.39 28.50 9.84
C LEU A 306 4.92 28.09 8.44
N ALA A 307 5.60 27.15 7.78
CA ALA A 307 5.16 26.64 6.48
C ALA A 307 3.95 25.72 6.59
N GLU A 308 3.90 24.84 7.59
CA GLU A 308 2.76 23.98 7.88
C GLU A 308 1.51 24.81 8.23
N HIS A 309 1.66 25.86 9.05
CA HIS A 309 0.56 26.73 9.43
C HIS A 309 0.01 27.53 8.23
N LEU A 310 0.86 27.90 7.27
CA LEU A 310 0.39 28.45 5.99
C LEU A 310 -0.33 27.42 5.14
N ASP A 311 0.21 26.21 5.02
CA ASP A 311 -0.40 25.10 4.25
C ASP A 311 -1.78 24.73 4.81
N ASN A 312 -1.90 24.60 6.13
CA ASN A 312 -3.15 24.31 6.83
C ASN A 312 -4.17 25.44 6.72
N ALA A 313 -3.75 26.70 6.95
CA ALA A 313 -4.64 27.86 6.80
C ALA A 313 -5.13 28.04 5.36
N GLU A 314 -4.30 27.70 4.38
CA GLU A 314 -4.70 27.66 2.99
C GLU A 314 -5.66 26.50 2.68
N ALA A 315 -5.34 25.27 3.11
CA ALA A 315 -6.22 24.10 2.93
C ALA A 315 -7.64 24.39 3.42
N MET A 316 -7.77 24.96 4.62
CA MET A 316 -9.06 25.32 5.20
C MET A 316 -9.85 26.37 4.40
N GLU A 317 -9.22 27.28 3.66
CA GLU A 317 -9.95 28.22 2.79
C GLU A 317 -10.34 27.58 1.45
N TRP A 318 -9.51 26.67 0.91
CA TRP A 318 -9.87 25.91 -0.30
C TRP A 318 -11.01 24.93 -0.04
N ASP A 319 -10.99 24.21 1.09
CA ASP A 319 -12.05 23.26 1.46
C ASP A 319 -13.41 23.98 1.64
N ARG A 320 -13.42 25.20 2.17
CA ARG A 320 -14.63 26.06 2.26
C ARG A 320 -15.22 26.43 0.91
N LEU A 321 -14.52 26.27 -0.22
CA LEU A 321 -15.13 26.48 -1.54
C LEU A 321 -16.24 25.46 -1.84
N ASP A 322 -16.23 24.30 -1.18
CA ASP A 322 -17.29 23.29 -1.32
C ASP A 322 -18.59 23.65 -0.58
N ASP A 323 -18.55 24.57 0.39
CA ASP A 323 -19.75 25.10 1.07
C ASP A 323 -20.58 26.05 0.16
N PHE A 324 -20.01 26.56 -0.93
CA PHE A 324 -20.69 27.49 -1.83
C PHE A 324 -21.56 26.76 -2.87
N THR A 325 -22.89 26.85 -2.70
CA THR A 325 -23.86 26.29 -3.64
C THR A 325 -24.02 27.09 -4.94
N ASP A 326 -23.59 28.36 -4.97
CA ASP A 326 -23.59 29.21 -6.17
C ASP A 326 -22.24 29.11 -6.91
N LEU A 327 -22.27 28.54 -8.12
CA LEU A 327 -21.11 28.36 -8.98
C LEU A 327 -20.44 29.68 -9.38
N ALA A 328 -21.19 30.78 -9.53
CA ALA A 328 -20.63 32.08 -9.88
C ALA A 328 -19.85 32.67 -8.70
N MET A 329 -20.45 32.60 -7.50
CA MET A 329 -19.82 33.04 -6.25
C MET A 329 -18.60 32.19 -5.89
N ARG A 330 -18.68 30.86 -6.06
CA ARG A 330 -17.56 29.93 -5.90
C ARG A 330 -16.39 30.29 -6.81
N ALA A 331 -16.65 30.51 -8.11
CA ALA A 331 -15.61 30.88 -9.07
C ALA A 331 -15.00 32.28 -8.81
N GLU A 332 -15.72 33.20 -8.17
CA GLU A 332 -15.17 34.50 -7.73
C GLU A 332 -14.26 34.34 -6.50
N HIS A 333 -14.66 33.52 -5.52
CA HIS A 333 -13.84 33.21 -4.36
C HIS A 333 -12.58 32.44 -4.75
N GLU A 334 -12.69 31.45 -5.63
CA GLU A 334 -11.57 30.67 -6.17
C GLU A 334 -10.50 31.58 -6.84
N ARG A 335 -10.92 32.52 -7.69
CA ARG A 335 -10.00 33.52 -8.29
C ARG A 335 -9.36 34.43 -7.24
N THR A 336 -10.07 34.71 -6.15
CA THR A 336 -9.57 35.56 -5.06
C THR A 336 -8.53 34.82 -4.22
N LEU A 337 -8.80 33.56 -3.87
CA LEU A 337 -7.84 32.67 -3.20
C LEU A 337 -6.60 32.41 -4.06
N ALA A 338 -6.75 32.11 -5.35
CA ALA A 338 -5.62 31.94 -6.27
C ALA A 338 -4.73 33.21 -6.35
N ARG A 339 -5.33 34.41 -6.33
CA ARG A 339 -4.58 35.69 -6.25
C ARG A 339 -3.92 35.91 -4.89
N LEU A 340 -4.57 35.55 -3.79
CA LEU A 340 -3.98 35.67 -2.45
C LEU A 340 -2.81 34.69 -2.27
N HIS A 341 -2.99 33.45 -2.70
CA HIS A 341 -1.99 32.40 -2.74
C HIS A 341 -0.75 32.82 -3.55
N THR A 342 -0.92 33.19 -4.83
CA THR A 342 0.22 33.52 -5.71
C THR A 342 1.02 34.72 -5.22
N ASN A 343 0.37 35.78 -4.74
CA ASN A 343 1.03 36.93 -4.11
C ASN A 343 1.63 36.58 -2.73
N GLY A 344 0.99 35.66 -2.01
CA GLY A 344 1.46 35.12 -0.73
C GLY A 344 2.78 34.40 -0.90
N LEU A 345 2.83 33.34 -1.71
CA LEU A 345 4.04 32.59 -2.01
C LEU A 345 5.17 33.46 -2.58
N ALA A 346 4.85 34.38 -3.49
CA ALA A 346 5.84 35.31 -4.06
C ALA A 346 6.51 36.21 -3.01
N SER A 347 5.88 36.43 -1.86
CA SER A 347 6.41 37.24 -0.76
C SER A 347 6.93 36.43 0.44
N THR A 348 6.44 35.20 0.68
CA THR A 348 6.90 34.34 1.79
C THR A 348 8.05 33.41 1.41
N LEU A 349 8.01 32.77 0.23
CA LEU A 349 9.04 31.80 -0.16
C LEU A 349 10.47 32.39 -0.23
N PRO A 350 10.69 33.64 -0.69
CA PRO A 350 12.03 34.23 -0.64
C PRO A 350 12.54 34.41 0.80
N MET A 351 11.65 34.71 1.75
CA MET A 351 11.98 34.86 3.16
C MET A 351 12.27 33.50 3.82
N MET A 352 11.49 32.47 3.47
CA MET A 352 11.74 31.08 3.90
C MET A 352 13.06 30.54 3.34
N LEU A 353 13.39 30.86 2.08
CA LEU A 353 14.65 30.51 1.44
C LEU A 353 15.85 31.17 2.14
N ASP A 354 15.76 32.46 2.46
CA ASP A 354 16.82 33.16 3.20
C ASP A 354 16.96 32.61 4.63
N ALA A 355 15.85 32.34 5.33
CA ALA A 355 15.86 31.67 6.63
C ALA A 355 16.55 30.30 6.56
N ALA A 356 16.17 29.45 5.61
CA ALA A 356 16.77 28.13 5.40
C ALA A 356 18.28 28.21 5.08
N ARG A 357 18.73 29.23 4.35
CA ARG A 357 20.16 29.44 4.03
C ARG A 357 21.01 29.80 5.24
N ARG A 358 20.44 30.38 6.30
CA ARG A 358 21.17 30.85 7.49
C ARG A 358 20.94 29.98 8.74
N ILE A 359 20.04 28.99 8.67
CA ILE A 359 19.95 27.91 9.65
C ILE A 359 21.18 27.00 9.47
N GLY A 360 21.79 26.57 10.58
CA GLY A 360 22.99 25.73 10.57
C GLY A 360 22.65 24.27 10.30
N PRO A 361 22.51 23.43 11.35
CA PRO A 361 21.94 22.10 11.17
C PRO A 361 20.42 22.19 11.00
N MET A 362 19.91 21.72 9.87
CA MET A 362 18.48 21.47 9.67
C MET A 362 18.19 19.98 9.99
N PRO A 363 17.32 19.66 10.97
CA PRO A 363 16.84 18.30 11.21
C PRO A 363 16.07 17.75 10.01
N SER A 364 16.07 16.42 9.84
CA SER A 364 15.37 15.75 8.73
C SER A 364 13.86 16.04 8.77
N ASP A 365 13.25 15.93 9.95
CA ASP A 365 11.80 16.05 10.14
C ASP A 365 11.31 17.48 9.83
N ALA A 366 12.06 18.50 10.27
CA ALA A 366 11.79 19.90 9.93
C ALA A 366 11.98 20.18 8.42
N ALA A 367 13.02 19.61 7.80
CA ALA A 367 13.24 19.72 6.35
C ALA A 367 12.11 19.03 5.56
N GLU A 368 11.61 17.89 6.03
CA GLU A 368 10.50 17.16 5.41
C GLU A 368 9.19 17.95 5.53
N LEU A 369 8.84 18.40 6.73
CA LEU A 369 7.61 19.17 6.97
C LEU A 369 7.58 20.48 6.16
N LEU A 370 8.69 21.23 6.16
CA LEU A 370 8.83 22.44 5.35
C LEU A 370 8.70 22.15 3.85
N MET A 371 9.36 21.10 3.36
CA MET A 371 9.28 20.72 1.95
C MET A 371 7.88 20.23 1.56
N GLN A 372 7.25 19.38 2.38
CA GLN A 372 5.89 18.88 2.17
C GLN A 372 4.89 20.03 2.11
N SER A 373 4.95 20.97 3.06
CA SER A 373 4.06 22.13 3.13
C SER A 373 4.18 23.00 1.87
N VAL A 374 5.41 23.25 1.41
CA VAL A 374 5.65 24.03 0.17
C VAL A 374 5.19 23.27 -1.08
N VAL A 375 5.39 21.95 -1.15
CA VAL A 375 4.84 21.13 -2.25
C VAL A 375 3.31 21.17 -2.23
N ASN A 376 2.67 20.95 -1.09
CA ASN A 376 1.20 20.98 -0.97
C ASN A 376 0.62 22.32 -1.47
N MET A 377 1.18 23.44 -1.01
CA MET A 377 0.81 24.77 -1.50
C MET A 377 1.00 24.91 -3.02
N ALA A 378 2.19 24.56 -3.56
CA ALA A 378 2.47 24.70 -4.99
C ALA A 378 1.58 23.83 -5.89
N ARG A 379 1.14 22.66 -5.41
CA ARG A 379 0.24 21.76 -6.15
C ARG A 379 -1.22 22.21 -6.18
N ARG A 380 -1.66 23.07 -5.24
CA ARG A 380 -3.00 23.71 -5.31
C ARG A 380 -3.07 24.77 -6.40
N SER A 381 -2.03 25.59 -6.53
CA SER A 381 -1.92 26.58 -7.60
C SER A 381 -0.45 26.87 -7.92
N MET A 382 0.04 26.41 -9.07
CA MET A 382 1.45 26.56 -9.41
C MET A 382 1.85 28.06 -9.48
N PRO A 383 2.82 28.53 -8.67
CA PRO A 383 3.14 29.96 -8.59
C PRO A 383 3.83 30.48 -9.86
N ALA A 384 4.01 31.80 -9.98
CA ALA A 384 4.65 32.40 -11.15
C ALA A 384 6.12 31.94 -11.32
N PRO A 385 6.69 31.89 -12.55
CA PRO A 385 8.01 31.30 -12.81
C PRO A 385 9.17 31.80 -11.94
N ALA A 386 9.20 33.10 -11.61
CA ALA A 386 10.22 33.65 -10.71
C ALA A 386 10.13 33.06 -9.28
N THR A 387 8.92 32.78 -8.81
CA THR A 387 8.65 32.14 -7.51
C THR A 387 8.92 30.63 -7.56
N GLN A 388 8.68 29.98 -8.72
CA GLN A 388 9.07 28.57 -8.93
C GLN A 388 10.59 28.39 -8.78
N GLN A 389 11.41 29.31 -9.30
CA GLN A 389 12.87 29.26 -9.11
C GLN A 389 13.28 29.34 -7.63
N VAL A 390 12.64 30.22 -6.85
CA VAL A 390 12.86 30.33 -5.40
C VAL A 390 12.46 29.06 -4.65
N MET A 391 11.36 28.42 -5.06
CA MET A 391 10.93 27.11 -4.54
C MET A 391 11.95 26.00 -4.86
N LEU A 392 12.48 25.96 -6.08
CA LEU A 392 13.50 24.99 -6.50
C LEU A 392 14.85 25.22 -5.82
N ASP A 393 15.21 26.48 -5.56
CA ASP A 393 16.35 26.87 -4.70
C ASP A 393 16.17 26.34 -3.28
N LEU A 394 14.97 26.46 -2.70
CA LEU A 394 14.65 25.95 -1.36
C LEU A 394 14.74 24.42 -1.32
N PHE A 395 14.11 23.71 -2.26
CA PHE A 395 14.23 22.25 -2.34
C PHE A 395 15.68 21.78 -2.55
N SER A 396 16.49 22.53 -3.30
CA SER A 396 17.93 22.25 -3.47
C SER A 396 18.73 22.31 -2.17
N ILE A 397 18.27 23.10 -1.18
CA ILE A 397 18.85 23.19 0.17
C ILE A 397 18.29 22.10 1.08
N LEU A 398 16.97 21.88 1.08
CA LEU A 398 16.31 20.94 1.98
C LEU A 398 16.64 19.48 1.67
N LEU A 399 16.70 19.09 0.38
CA LEU A 399 16.95 17.71 -0.04
C LEU A 399 18.19 17.08 0.63
N PRO A 400 19.38 17.71 0.66
CA PRO A 400 20.55 17.23 1.41
C PRO A 400 20.36 16.90 2.89
N HIS A 401 19.37 17.48 3.57
CA HIS A 401 19.12 17.28 5.02
C HIS A 401 18.18 16.11 5.32
N LEU A 402 17.40 15.65 4.34
CA LEU A 402 16.49 14.52 4.49
C LEU A 402 17.26 13.20 4.59
N GLN A 403 16.87 12.36 5.55
CA GLN A 403 17.50 11.06 5.83
C GLN A 403 16.44 9.94 5.90
N GLY A 404 16.85 8.70 5.62
CA GLY A 404 15.96 7.53 5.68
C GLY A 404 14.68 7.70 4.87
N ASN A 405 13.53 7.39 5.49
CA ASN A 405 12.21 7.44 4.85
C ASN A 405 11.86 8.85 4.36
N ALA A 406 12.15 9.90 5.14
CA ALA A 406 11.89 11.31 4.78
C ALA A 406 12.51 11.69 3.42
N ARG A 407 13.67 11.13 3.10
CA ARG A 407 14.35 11.35 1.80
C ARG A 407 13.64 10.62 0.66
N ALA A 408 13.07 9.43 0.92
CA ALA A 408 12.32 8.65 -0.05
C ALA A 408 10.94 9.24 -0.33
N ASP A 409 10.17 9.49 0.73
CA ASP A 409 8.80 10.03 0.65
C ASP A 409 8.82 11.46 0.10
N GLY A 410 9.73 12.29 0.60
CA GLY A 410 10.01 13.61 0.06
C GLY A 410 10.42 13.58 -1.41
N GLY A 411 11.30 12.66 -1.81
CA GLY A 411 11.67 12.46 -3.20
C GLY A 411 10.51 12.02 -4.09
N ALA A 412 9.63 11.14 -3.59
CA ALA A 412 8.46 10.66 -4.32
C ALA A 412 7.41 11.77 -4.52
N ARG A 413 7.19 12.63 -3.51
CA ARG A 413 6.35 13.84 -3.61
C ARG A 413 6.89 14.80 -4.68
N LEU A 414 8.20 15.05 -4.69
CA LEU A 414 8.82 15.91 -5.71
C LEU A 414 8.79 15.28 -7.11
N MET A 415 8.93 13.96 -7.24
CA MET A 415 8.72 13.26 -8.53
C MET A 415 7.29 13.45 -9.05
N ALA A 416 6.28 13.42 -8.17
CA ALA A 416 4.89 13.65 -8.54
C ALA A 416 4.60 15.09 -8.99
N MET A 417 5.39 16.07 -8.52
CA MET A 417 5.28 17.47 -8.91
C MET A 417 5.98 17.78 -10.26
N LEU A 418 6.90 16.93 -10.74
CA LEU A 418 7.66 17.17 -11.98
C LEU A 418 6.79 17.53 -13.20
N PRO A 419 5.67 16.83 -13.51
CA PRO A 419 4.85 17.14 -14.68
C PRO A 419 4.11 18.49 -14.58
N GLU A 420 3.97 19.03 -13.37
CA GLU A 420 3.25 20.28 -13.09
C GLU A 420 4.14 21.51 -13.34
N LEU A 421 5.48 21.34 -13.43
CA LEU A 421 6.43 22.40 -13.73
C LEU A 421 6.42 22.73 -15.25
N PRO A 422 6.20 24.00 -15.66
CA PRO A 422 6.04 24.35 -17.06
C PRO A 422 7.34 24.36 -17.87
N ALA A 423 8.52 24.47 -17.23
CA ALA A 423 9.81 24.57 -17.90
C ALA A 423 10.63 23.27 -17.75
N ILE A 424 11.09 22.71 -18.88
CA ILE A 424 11.95 21.51 -18.90
C ILE A 424 13.24 21.67 -18.11
N GLY A 425 13.85 22.86 -18.12
CA GLY A 425 15.04 23.15 -17.32
C GLY A 425 14.80 22.93 -15.82
N ASP A 426 13.60 23.26 -15.35
CA ASP A 426 13.19 23.15 -13.95
C ASP A 426 12.83 21.72 -13.57
N GLN A 427 12.17 20.98 -14.48
CA GLN A 427 11.96 19.54 -14.34
C GLN A 427 13.31 18.80 -14.21
N LEU A 428 14.25 19.06 -15.11
CA LEU A 428 15.59 18.46 -15.08
C LEU A 428 16.38 18.89 -13.83
N ARG A 429 16.27 20.16 -13.41
CA ARG A 429 16.89 20.67 -12.19
C ARG A 429 16.38 19.91 -10.95
N LEU A 430 15.07 19.77 -10.83
CA LEU A 430 14.44 19.06 -9.70
C LEU A 430 14.76 17.57 -9.71
N PHE A 431 14.64 16.90 -10.86
CA PHE A 431 14.96 15.48 -11.03
C PHE A 431 16.41 15.18 -10.64
N ASN A 432 17.37 15.97 -11.13
CA ASN A 432 18.77 15.85 -10.74
C ASN A 432 18.99 16.15 -9.24
N GLY A 433 18.23 17.06 -8.65
CA GLY A 433 18.21 17.31 -7.21
C GLY A 433 17.80 16.08 -6.39
N ILE A 434 16.71 15.40 -6.77
CA ILE A 434 16.23 14.18 -6.10
C ILE A 434 17.27 13.06 -6.20
N LEU A 435 17.92 12.91 -7.36
CA LEU A 435 18.97 11.90 -7.59
C LEU A 435 20.32 12.23 -6.93
N ARG A 436 20.54 13.49 -6.53
CA ARG A 436 21.81 13.94 -5.94
C ARG A 436 22.01 13.30 -4.57
N ARG A 437 23.05 12.48 -4.43
CA ARG A 437 23.45 11.86 -3.16
C ARG A 437 23.72 12.91 -2.08
N PRO A 438 23.34 12.67 -0.81
CA PRO A 438 23.76 13.48 0.32
C PRO A 438 25.30 13.58 0.42
N PRO A 439 25.86 14.70 0.91
CA PRO A 439 27.29 14.85 1.16
C PRO A 439 27.85 13.70 2.00
N GLY A 440 29.04 13.21 1.67
CA GLY A 440 29.68 12.07 2.36
C GLY A 440 29.23 10.68 1.90
N THR A 441 28.18 10.56 1.08
CA THR A 441 27.80 9.27 0.50
C THR A 441 28.85 8.80 -0.53
N PRO A 442 29.37 7.56 -0.46
CA PRO A 442 30.38 7.08 -1.41
C PRO A 442 29.87 7.01 -2.87
N PRO A 443 30.77 7.09 -3.86
CA PRO A 443 30.41 6.89 -5.26
C PRO A 443 29.93 5.45 -5.49
N SER A 444 28.87 5.31 -6.29
CA SER A 444 28.28 4.04 -6.70
C SER A 444 27.72 4.17 -8.12
N GLU A 445 27.56 3.05 -8.82
CA GLU A 445 26.85 2.99 -10.10
C GLU A 445 25.32 2.96 -9.94
N ASN A 446 24.82 2.56 -8.76
CA ASN A 446 23.40 2.63 -8.44
C ASN A 446 23.06 4.09 -8.11
N ARG A 447 22.29 4.78 -8.98
CA ARG A 447 21.93 6.20 -8.79
C ARG A 447 21.20 6.43 -7.45
N LEU A 448 20.35 5.49 -7.04
CA LEU A 448 19.59 5.55 -5.78
C LEU A 448 20.26 4.84 -4.59
N SER A 449 21.58 4.60 -4.64
CA SER A 449 22.34 3.93 -3.55
C SER A 449 22.34 4.68 -2.21
N HIS A 450 21.85 5.93 -2.19
CA HIS A 450 21.75 6.77 -1.00
C HIS A 450 20.43 6.56 -0.24
N LEU A 451 19.54 5.71 -0.76
CA LEU A 451 18.28 5.30 -0.14
C LEU A 451 18.37 3.84 0.31
N ASP A 452 17.49 3.46 1.22
CA ASP A 452 17.26 2.05 1.57
C ASP A 452 16.49 1.32 0.45
N VAL A 453 16.18 0.03 0.66
CA VAL A 453 15.44 -0.77 -0.33
C VAL A 453 14.03 -0.25 -0.58
N ALA A 454 13.31 0.17 0.47
CA ALA A 454 11.95 0.67 0.34
C ALA A 454 11.93 2.01 -0.40
N GLY A 455 12.87 2.92 -0.09
CA GLY A 455 12.99 4.20 -0.78
C GLY A 455 13.44 4.06 -2.25
N GLN A 456 14.34 3.12 -2.54
CA GLN A 456 14.70 2.78 -3.93
C GLN A 456 13.47 2.28 -4.72
N TYR A 457 12.60 1.49 -4.08
CA TYR A 457 11.34 1.05 -4.69
C TYR A 457 10.36 2.21 -4.90
N ALA A 458 10.09 2.99 -3.85
CA ALA A 458 9.15 4.11 -3.89
C ALA A 458 9.49 5.14 -4.98
N LEU A 459 10.77 5.54 -5.09
CA LEU A 459 11.21 6.42 -6.17
C LEU A 459 11.11 5.77 -7.55
N THR A 460 11.46 4.49 -7.70
CA THR A 460 11.35 3.82 -9.00
C THR A 460 9.88 3.74 -9.43
N GLN A 461 8.97 3.42 -8.51
CA GLN A 461 7.52 3.41 -8.75
C GLN A 461 6.96 4.81 -9.05
N ALA A 462 7.40 5.85 -8.35
CA ALA A 462 7.00 7.24 -8.61
C ALA A 462 7.45 7.69 -10.01
N VAL A 463 8.65 7.32 -10.45
CA VAL A 463 9.13 7.60 -11.81
C VAL A 463 8.26 6.87 -12.84
N PHE A 464 7.95 5.59 -12.61
CA PHE A 464 7.03 4.83 -13.47
C PHE A 464 5.65 5.47 -13.61
N SER A 465 5.04 5.90 -12.50
CA SER A 465 3.69 6.48 -12.51
C SER A 465 3.63 7.82 -13.23
N GLN A 466 4.74 8.59 -13.25
CA GLN A 466 4.80 9.90 -13.89
C GLN A 466 5.34 9.89 -15.33
N LEU A 467 5.89 8.78 -15.83
CA LEU A 467 6.37 8.66 -17.21
C LEU A 467 5.34 9.05 -18.28
N ALA A 468 4.05 8.82 -18.01
CA ALA A 468 2.94 9.19 -18.89
C ALA A 468 2.74 10.72 -18.97
N ASN A 469 2.94 11.40 -17.83
CA ASN A 469 2.63 12.80 -17.63
C ASN A 469 3.81 13.73 -17.96
N MET A 470 5.04 13.21 -17.92
CA MET A 470 6.26 13.93 -18.35
C MET A 470 6.13 14.32 -19.84
N GLY A 471 5.76 15.57 -20.13
CA GLY A 471 5.37 16.02 -21.47
C GLY A 471 6.50 16.00 -22.52
N GLU A 472 7.73 16.30 -22.12
CA GLU A 472 8.87 16.38 -23.05
C GLU A 472 9.68 15.09 -23.18
N HIS A 473 10.23 14.86 -24.38
CA HIS A 473 11.06 13.69 -24.67
C HIS A 473 12.32 13.64 -23.79
N VAL A 474 12.98 14.78 -23.57
CA VAL A 474 14.23 14.87 -22.81
C VAL A 474 14.04 14.41 -21.36
N MET A 475 12.94 14.84 -20.72
CA MET A 475 12.62 14.41 -19.35
C MET A 475 12.31 12.90 -19.29
N ARG A 476 11.53 12.38 -20.25
CA ARG A 476 11.26 10.94 -20.35
C ARG A 476 12.54 10.14 -20.58
N GLU A 477 13.49 10.64 -21.35
CA GLU A 477 14.77 9.95 -21.60
C GLU A 477 15.62 9.84 -20.33
N GLU A 478 15.73 10.90 -19.51
CA GLU A 478 16.42 10.84 -18.22
C GLU A 478 15.71 9.95 -17.20
N ALA A 479 14.38 9.94 -17.20
CA ALA A 479 13.58 8.97 -16.43
C ALA A 479 13.86 7.53 -16.88
N MET A 480 13.90 7.25 -18.20
CA MET A 480 14.25 5.92 -18.72
C MET A 480 15.68 5.49 -18.36
N LYS A 481 16.66 6.41 -18.40
CA LYS A 481 18.05 6.14 -17.95
C LYS A 481 18.11 5.78 -16.46
N LEU A 482 17.27 6.39 -15.63
CA LEU A 482 17.12 6.00 -14.23
C LEU A 482 16.47 4.62 -14.10
N LEU A 483 15.40 4.34 -14.83
CA LEU A 483 14.72 3.04 -14.78
C LEU A 483 15.61 1.89 -15.26
N ASP A 484 16.35 2.07 -16.35
CA ASP A 484 17.37 1.13 -16.83
C ASP A 484 18.45 0.87 -15.76
N ASN A 485 18.92 1.94 -15.09
CA ASN A 485 19.86 1.83 -13.98
C ASN A 485 19.26 1.11 -12.76
N GLN A 486 17.96 1.26 -12.47
CA GLN A 486 17.30 0.64 -11.32
C GLN A 486 16.76 -0.78 -11.59
N LEU A 487 16.47 -1.14 -12.84
CA LEU A 487 15.99 -2.46 -13.24
C LEU A 487 17.06 -3.33 -13.93
N ALA A 488 18.33 -2.91 -13.90
CA ALA A 488 19.45 -3.73 -14.33
C ALA A 488 19.45 -5.11 -13.62
N PRO A 489 19.69 -6.23 -14.33
CA PRO A 489 19.61 -7.60 -13.79
C PRO A 489 20.22 -7.82 -12.41
N GLY A 490 21.47 -7.37 -12.21
CA GLY A 490 22.20 -7.51 -10.93
C GLY A 490 21.65 -6.69 -9.76
N ARG A 491 20.57 -5.91 -9.95
CA ARG A 491 19.95 -5.05 -8.94
C ARG A 491 18.50 -5.45 -8.63
N LEU A 492 17.91 -6.39 -9.37
CA LEU A 492 16.52 -6.80 -9.17
C LEU A 492 16.30 -7.51 -7.82
N GLY A 493 17.28 -8.29 -7.36
CA GLY A 493 17.20 -9.07 -6.12
C GLY A 493 17.04 -8.25 -4.83
N ARG A 494 17.21 -6.92 -4.87
CA ARG A 494 16.94 -6.05 -3.73
C ARG A 494 15.45 -5.81 -3.50
N PHE A 495 14.62 -5.86 -4.54
CA PHE A 495 13.21 -5.51 -4.42
C PHE A 495 12.39 -6.68 -3.85
N PRO A 496 11.41 -6.42 -2.96
CA PRO A 496 10.47 -7.44 -2.51
C PRO A 496 9.73 -8.07 -3.70
N GLY A 497 9.55 -9.40 -3.69
CA GLY A 497 9.06 -10.14 -4.86
C GLY A 497 7.73 -9.62 -5.43
N ALA A 498 6.73 -9.41 -4.57
CA ALA A 498 5.43 -8.88 -4.97
C ALA A 498 5.48 -7.41 -5.42
N ALA A 499 6.35 -6.60 -4.82
CA ALA A 499 6.53 -5.19 -5.17
C ALA A 499 7.16 -5.06 -6.58
N LEU A 500 8.20 -5.86 -6.86
CA LEU A 500 8.82 -5.93 -8.18
C LEU A 500 7.86 -6.49 -9.24
N GLU A 501 7.08 -7.53 -8.91
CA GLU A 501 6.05 -8.06 -9.81
C GLU A 501 5.01 -6.98 -10.15
N SER A 502 4.52 -6.22 -9.15
CA SER A 502 3.57 -5.12 -9.39
C SER A 502 4.18 -4.03 -10.29
N LEU A 503 5.40 -3.59 -9.98
CA LEU A 503 6.10 -2.56 -10.75
C LEU A 503 6.33 -2.99 -12.20
N LEU A 504 6.73 -4.24 -12.45
CA LEU A 504 6.88 -4.77 -13.82
C LEU A 504 5.54 -5.01 -14.52
N THR A 505 4.49 -5.35 -13.77
CA THR A 505 3.11 -5.46 -14.27
C THR A 505 2.57 -4.11 -14.73
N ASP A 506 2.89 -3.03 -14.01
CA ASP A 506 2.50 -1.67 -14.38
C ASP A 506 3.38 -1.11 -15.51
N ALA A 507 4.69 -1.40 -15.49
CA ALA A 507 5.60 -1.09 -16.60
C ALA A 507 5.16 -1.76 -17.91
N ALA A 508 4.74 -3.03 -17.86
CA ALA A 508 4.20 -3.78 -19.00
C ALA A 508 2.92 -3.20 -19.61
N ARG A 509 2.23 -2.28 -18.90
CA ARG A 509 1.11 -1.51 -19.49
C ARG A 509 1.59 -0.47 -20.50
N LEU A 510 2.89 -0.13 -20.56
CA LEU A 510 3.48 0.84 -21.48
C LEU A 510 2.64 2.13 -21.67
N PRO A 511 2.35 2.90 -20.60
CA PRO A 511 1.51 4.09 -20.67
C PRO A 511 2.29 5.33 -21.14
N VAL A 512 3.20 5.19 -22.10
CA VAL A 512 4.09 6.28 -22.58
C VAL A 512 3.87 6.60 -24.05
N PRO A 513 4.24 7.80 -24.53
CA PRO A 513 4.14 8.16 -25.94
C PRO A 513 4.94 7.24 -26.86
N ALA A 514 4.46 7.07 -28.08
CA ALA A 514 5.02 6.24 -29.15
C ALA A 514 6.56 6.11 -29.16
N SER A 515 7.29 7.23 -29.16
CA SER A 515 8.75 7.26 -29.26
C SER A 515 9.50 6.63 -28.07
N SER A 516 8.91 6.63 -26.88
CA SER A 516 9.54 6.09 -25.66
C SER A 516 9.18 4.62 -25.38
N ARG A 517 8.14 4.07 -26.04
CA ARG A 517 7.67 2.69 -25.81
C ARG A 517 8.74 1.62 -26.10
N PRO A 518 9.55 1.68 -27.18
CA PRO A 518 10.55 0.64 -27.46
C PRO A 518 11.66 0.55 -26.41
N GLN A 519 12.09 1.69 -25.87
CA GLN A 519 13.10 1.74 -24.80
C GLN A 519 12.55 1.16 -23.51
N LEU A 520 11.32 1.53 -23.14
CA LEU A 520 10.63 1.00 -21.97
C LEU A 520 10.45 -0.52 -22.05
N LEU A 521 10.02 -1.02 -23.22
CA LEU A 521 9.89 -2.44 -23.48
C LEU A 521 11.22 -3.18 -23.29
N SER A 522 12.32 -2.66 -23.85
CA SER A 522 13.66 -3.26 -23.69
C SER A 522 14.18 -3.26 -22.24
N ILE A 523 13.76 -2.31 -21.40
CA ILE A 523 14.04 -2.33 -19.96
C ILE A 523 13.22 -3.43 -19.27
N VAL A 524 11.93 -3.55 -19.60
CA VAL A 524 11.03 -4.57 -19.04
C VAL A 524 11.45 -5.98 -19.45
N GLU A 525 11.79 -6.21 -20.73
CA GLU A 525 12.29 -7.49 -21.25
C GLU A 525 13.51 -7.97 -20.47
N ARG A 526 14.59 -7.16 -20.41
CA ARG A 526 15.82 -7.50 -19.66
C ARG A 526 15.57 -7.72 -18.16
N ALA A 527 14.61 -7.00 -17.57
CA ALA A 527 14.23 -7.22 -16.18
C ALA A 527 13.50 -8.57 -15.98
N LEU A 528 12.59 -8.94 -16.89
CA LEU A 528 11.89 -10.22 -16.85
C LEU A 528 12.82 -11.40 -17.16
N GLU A 529 13.74 -11.26 -18.13
CA GLU A 529 14.77 -12.24 -18.46
C GLU A 529 15.66 -12.61 -17.27
N ALA A 530 15.93 -11.67 -16.37
CA ALA A 530 16.75 -11.89 -15.19
C ALA A 530 15.99 -12.45 -13.97
N LEU A 531 14.66 -12.44 -13.98
CA LEU A 531 13.83 -12.93 -12.86
C LEU A 531 13.52 -14.42 -12.94
N PRO A 532 13.28 -15.10 -11.80
CA PRO A 532 12.78 -16.47 -11.79
C PRO A 532 11.37 -16.55 -12.38
N GLY A 533 11.06 -17.64 -13.09
CA GLY A 533 9.82 -17.82 -13.85
C GLY A 533 8.54 -17.61 -13.04
N GLU A 534 8.55 -17.98 -11.77
CA GLU A 534 7.40 -17.82 -10.85
C GLU A 534 6.95 -16.36 -10.69
N ARG A 535 7.85 -15.39 -10.92
CA ARG A 535 7.61 -13.95 -10.70
C ARG A 535 7.32 -13.17 -11.99
N ILE A 536 7.33 -13.82 -13.16
CA ILE A 536 7.09 -13.15 -14.45
C ILE A 536 5.67 -13.39 -15.00
N ALA A 537 4.85 -14.24 -14.37
CA ALA A 537 3.53 -14.61 -14.86
C ALA A 537 2.57 -13.42 -15.06
N ARG A 538 2.39 -12.56 -14.05
CA ARG A 538 1.50 -11.38 -14.17
C ARG A 538 2.05 -10.31 -15.13
N PRO A 539 3.34 -9.92 -15.09
CA PRO A 539 3.91 -9.01 -16.09
C PRO A 539 3.78 -9.54 -17.51
N LEU A 540 4.03 -10.84 -17.73
CA LEU A 540 3.93 -11.46 -19.05
C LEU A 540 2.48 -11.44 -19.57
N ARG A 541 1.49 -11.70 -18.71
CA ARG A 541 0.07 -11.59 -19.04
C ARG A 541 -0.31 -10.14 -19.43
N LYS A 542 0.26 -9.13 -18.77
CA LYS A 542 0.07 -7.72 -19.17
C LYS A 542 0.76 -7.32 -20.46
N LEU A 543 1.95 -7.84 -20.75
CA LEU A 543 2.59 -7.65 -22.07
C LEU A 543 1.70 -8.19 -23.20
N LEU A 544 1.03 -9.33 -22.98
CA LEU A 544 0.09 -9.90 -23.96
C LEU A 544 -1.21 -9.09 -24.09
N GLU A 545 -1.87 -8.78 -22.98
CA GLU A 545 -3.04 -7.89 -22.99
C GLU A 545 -2.73 -6.62 -23.77
N ARG A 546 -1.55 -6.04 -23.52
CA ARG A 546 -1.07 -4.88 -24.22
C ARG A 546 -0.83 -5.18 -25.69
N ALA A 547 -0.11 -6.22 -26.07
CA ALA A 547 0.14 -6.58 -27.48
C ALA A 547 -1.15 -6.67 -28.32
N ILE A 548 -2.24 -7.18 -27.72
CA ILE A 548 -3.53 -7.40 -28.38
C ILE A 548 -4.38 -6.11 -28.42
N GLN A 549 -4.36 -5.29 -27.37
CA GLN A 549 -5.26 -4.15 -27.21
C GLN A 549 -4.51 -2.81 -27.05
N PRO A 550 -4.83 -1.79 -27.88
CA PRO A 550 -4.16 -0.49 -27.82
C PRO A 550 -4.41 0.25 -26.49
N PRO A 551 -3.58 1.27 -26.17
CA PRO A 551 -3.74 2.16 -25.00
C PRO A 551 -5.14 2.70 -24.75
N ALA A 552 -5.85 3.05 -25.82
CA ALA A 552 -7.20 3.60 -25.79
C ALA A 552 -7.98 3.11 -27.01
N TRP A 553 -9.31 3.15 -26.94
CA TRP A 553 -10.18 2.81 -28.07
C TRP A 553 -10.02 3.76 -29.27
N HIS A 554 -9.53 4.98 -29.03
CA HIS A 554 -9.20 5.96 -30.06
C HIS A 554 -7.77 6.45 -29.83
N LEU A 555 -6.86 6.04 -30.73
CA LEU A 555 -5.52 6.60 -30.87
C LEU A 555 -5.50 7.60 -32.02
N ASP A 556 -4.65 8.62 -31.96
CA ASP A 556 -4.36 9.43 -33.14
C ASP A 556 -3.60 8.61 -34.21
N ALA A 557 -3.52 9.12 -35.44
CA ALA A 557 -2.91 8.39 -36.55
C ALA A 557 -1.40 8.06 -36.34
N ARG A 558 -0.66 8.88 -35.59
CA ARG A 558 0.76 8.66 -35.28
C ARG A 558 0.92 7.61 -34.18
N GLU A 559 0.11 7.72 -33.13
CA GLU A 559 0.01 6.75 -32.05
C GLU A 559 -0.44 5.37 -32.56
N ALA A 560 -1.38 5.32 -33.51
CA ALA A 560 -1.87 4.10 -34.14
C ALA A 560 -0.81 3.45 -35.04
N ALA A 561 -0.07 4.23 -35.84
CA ALA A 561 1.05 3.72 -36.65
C ALA A 561 2.15 3.13 -35.76
N ALA A 562 2.61 3.88 -34.75
CA ALA A 562 3.61 3.39 -33.81
C ALA A 562 3.11 2.20 -32.95
N TRP A 563 1.79 2.11 -32.74
CA TRP A 563 1.18 0.95 -32.10
C TRP A 563 1.24 -0.30 -33.00
N HIS A 564 0.97 -0.14 -34.30
CA HIS A 564 1.11 -1.20 -35.30
C HIS A 564 2.56 -1.72 -35.39
N ASP A 565 3.55 -0.83 -35.28
CA ASP A 565 4.97 -1.20 -35.30
C ASP A 565 5.44 -1.94 -34.03
N ILE A 566 4.84 -1.66 -32.87
CA ILE A 566 5.29 -2.22 -31.57
C ILE A 566 4.51 -3.46 -31.13
N SER A 567 3.23 -3.61 -31.51
CA SER A 567 2.43 -4.81 -31.18
C SER A 567 3.13 -6.14 -31.58
N PRO A 568 3.77 -6.27 -32.76
CA PRO A 568 4.56 -7.45 -33.11
C PRO A 568 5.75 -7.70 -32.17
N ARG A 569 6.43 -6.63 -31.72
CA ARG A 569 7.55 -6.75 -30.77
C ARG A 569 7.08 -7.24 -29.41
N LEU A 570 5.94 -6.73 -28.93
CA LEU A 570 5.32 -7.20 -27.67
C LEU A 570 4.93 -8.68 -27.76
N MET A 571 4.39 -9.11 -28.90
CA MET A 571 4.05 -10.51 -29.15
C MET A 571 5.30 -11.41 -29.22
N GLN A 572 6.39 -10.92 -29.80
CA GLN A 572 7.70 -11.60 -29.85
C GLN A 572 8.34 -11.72 -28.45
N ALA A 573 8.32 -10.65 -27.67
CA ALA A 573 8.79 -10.62 -26.28
C ALA A 573 8.01 -11.62 -25.41
N TRP A 574 6.67 -11.64 -25.57
CA TRP A 574 5.81 -12.59 -24.90
C TRP A 574 6.17 -14.04 -25.24
N HIS A 575 6.37 -14.34 -26.53
CA HIS A 575 6.82 -15.65 -27.01
C HIS A 575 8.18 -16.06 -26.43
N HIS A 576 9.13 -15.13 -26.35
CA HIS A 576 10.48 -15.41 -25.84
C HIS A 576 10.47 -15.77 -24.35
N LEU A 577 9.64 -15.07 -23.56
CA LEU A 577 9.58 -15.24 -22.10
C LEU A 577 8.66 -16.39 -21.65
N LEU A 578 7.65 -16.77 -22.45
CA LEU A 578 6.68 -17.82 -22.10
C LEU A 578 7.31 -19.17 -21.66
N PRO A 579 8.36 -19.72 -22.33
CA PRO A 579 8.98 -20.98 -21.91
C PRO A 579 9.68 -20.92 -20.55
N ARG A 580 9.90 -19.73 -19.99
CA ARG A 580 10.51 -19.53 -18.67
C ARG A 580 9.51 -19.66 -17.52
N LEU A 581 8.20 -19.65 -17.80
CA LEU A 581 7.17 -19.89 -16.78
C LEU A 581 7.15 -21.35 -16.31
N PRO A 582 6.89 -21.61 -15.01
CA PRO A 582 6.48 -22.91 -14.50
C PRO A 582 5.29 -23.48 -15.27
N ALA A 583 5.19 -24.80 -15.38
CA ALA A 583 4.18 -25.51 -16.18
C ALA A 583 2.75 -24.95 -16.00
N VAL A 584 2.23 -24.92 -14.76
CA VAL A 584 0.89 -24.42 -14.42
C VAL A 584 0.68 -22.97 -14.92
N GLN A 585 1.60 -22.07 -14.59
CA GLN A 585 1.49 -20.65 -14.96
C GLN A 585 1.62 -20.44 -16.48
N ARG A 586 2.42 -21.27 -17.16
CA ARG A 586 2.54 -21.29 -18.62
C ARG A 586 1.23 -21.73 -19.27
N ALA A 587 0.53 -22.70 -18.69
CA ALA A 587 -0.76 -23.18 -19.16
C ALA A 587 -1.85 -22.12 -19.00
N ASP A 588 -1.93 -21.43 -17.85
CA ASP A 588 -2.81 -20.27 -17.65
C ASP A 588 -2.55 -19.17 -18.68
N ALA A 589 -1.27 -18.81 -18.88
CA ALA A 589 -0.87 -17.78 -19.85
C ALA A 589 -1.26 -18.16 -21.29
N LEU A 590 -1.12 -19.43 -21.68
CA LEU A 590 -1.54 -19.96 -22.99
C LEU A 590 -3.06 -19.97 -23.15
N ALA A 591 -3.80 -20.43 -22.14
CA ALA A 591 -5.26 -20.45 -22.14
C ALA A 591 -5.83 -19.02 -22.24
N PHE A 592 -5.28 -18.09 -21.44
CA PHE A 592 -5.61 -16.68 -21.52
C PHE A 592 -5.27 -16.07 -22.90
N ALA A 593 -4.15 -16.46 -23.51
CA ALA A 593 -3.79 -15.98 -24.84
C ALA A 593 -4.80 -16.39 -25.92
N VAL A 594 -5.17 -17.67 -25.95
CA VAL A 594 -6.07 -18.21 -26.97
C VAL A 594 -7.49 -17.68 -26.81
N THR A 595 -7.99 -17.55 -25.58
CA THR A 595 -9.33 -16.96 -25.32
C THR A 595 -9.45 -15.49 -25.74
N ARG A 596 -8.32 -14.77 -25.91
CA ARG A 596 -8.28 -13.38 -26.42
C ARG A 596 -7.94 -13.30 -27.91
N VAL A 597 -7.07 -14.17 -28.41
CA VAL A 597 -6.70 -14.27 -29.82
C VAL A 597 -6.71 -15.75 -30.22
N PRO A 598 -7.83 -16.27 -30.78
CA PRO A 598 -7.93 -17.66 -31.22
C PRO A 598 -6.86 -18.05 -32.26
N GLY A 599 -6.33 -17.09 -33.02
CA GLY A 599 -5.20 -17.31 -33.94
C GLY A 599 -3.89 -17.76 -33.28
N LEU A 600 -3.74 -17.63 -31.95
CA LEU A 600 -2.61 -18.19 -31.20
C LEU A 600 -2.78 -19.67 -30.84
N LEU A 601 -3.93 -20.28 -31.15
CA LEU A 601 -4.22 -21.69 -30.85
C LEU A 601 -3.15 -22.66 -31.39
N PRO A 602 -2.63 -22.53 -32.63
CA PRO A 602 -1.61 -23.45 -33.14
C PRO A 602 -0.33 -23.46 -32.31
N LEU A 603 0.08 -22.29 -31.81
CA LEU A 603 1.24 -22.17 -30.93
C LEU A 603 0.96 -22.73 -29.55
N ALA A 604 -0.20 -22.42 -28.95
CA ALA A 604 -0.56 -22.91 -27.63
C ALA A 604 -0.57 -24.44 -27.58
N LEU A 605 -1.12 -25.07 -28.62
CA LEU A 605 -1.09 -26.53 -28.78
C LEU A 605 0.33 -27.06 -28.99
N GLY A 606 1.17 -26.40 -29.79
CA GLY A 606 2.59 -26.79 -29.95
C GLY A 606 3.39 -26.71 -28.65
N GLN A 607 3.19 -25.66 -27.85
CA GLN A 607 3.85 -25.47 -26.55
C GLN A 607 3.35 -26.48 -25.49
N LEU A 608 2.03 -26.75 -25.45
CA LEU A 608 1.46 -27.82 -24.62
C LEU A 608 1.97 -29.20 -25.03
N ALA A 609 2.20 -29.43 -26.32
CA ALA A 609 2.55 -30.77 -26.81
C ALA A 609 4.02 -31.14 -26.63
N THR A 610 4.92 -30.17 -26.64
CA THR A 610 6.39 -30.37 -26.68
C THR A 610 7.06 -30.58 -25.32
N VAL A 611 6.34 -30.39 -24.21
CA VAL A 611 6.82 -30.66 -22.84
C VAL A 611 6.79 -32.16 -22.49
N THR A 612 7.33 -32.54 -21.33
CA THR A 612 7.27 -33.92 -20.83
C THR A 612 5.83 -34.33 -20.46
N VAL A 613 5.57 -35.64 -20.30
CA VAL A 613 4.23 -36.17 -19.99
C VAL A 613 3.71 -35.61 -18.66
N ASP A 614 4.55 -35.54 -17.64
CA ASP A 614 4.14 -35.07 -16.31
C ASP A 614 3.97 -33.55 -16.26
N GLU A 615 4.81 -32.80 -16.97
CA GLU A 615 4.57 -31.36 -17.20
C GLU A 615 3.26 -31.12 -17.95
N HIS A 616 2.96 -31.90 -19.01
CA HIS A 616 1.71 -31.75 -19.77
C HIS A 616 0.46 -31.98 -18.89
N ARG A 617 0.48 -33.01 -18.04
CA ARG A 617 -0.60 -33.23 -17.04
C ARG A 617 -0.69 -32.07 -16.06
N ALA A 618 0.44 -31.58 -15.53
CA ALA A 618 0.46 -30.44 -14.62
C ALA A 618 -0.05 -29.15 -15.30
N MET A 619 0.26 -28.95 -16.59
CA MET A 619 -0.29 -27.86 -17.39
C MET A 619 -1.81 -27.95 -17.49
N LEU A 620 -2.37 -29.08 -17.97
CA LEU A 620 -3.82 -29.21 -18.17
C LEU A 620 -4.64 -29.18 -16.86
N ARG A 621 -4.07 -29.68 -15.76
CA ARG A 621 -4.68 -29.59 -14.41
C ARG A 621 -4.58 -28.20 -13.80
N GLY A 622 -3.56 -27.43 -14.19
CA GLY A 622 -3.32 -26.07 -13.71
C GLY A 622 -4.15 -24.98 -14.38
N ILE A 623 -4.95 -25.31 -15.41
CA ILE A 623 -5.92 -24.39 -16.01
C ILE A 623 -7.21 -24.47 -15.20
N GLU A 624 -7.46 -23.46 -14.37
CA GLU A 624 -8.63 -23.37 -13.49
C GLU A 624 -9.81 -22.65 -14.17
N ASP A 625 -11.01 -22.81 -13.63
CA ASP A 625 -12.20 -22.08 -14.09
C ASP A 625 -12.13 -20.60 -13.64
N PRO A 626 -12.60 -19.63 -14.46
CA PRO A 626 -13.37 -19.80 -15.69
C PRO A 626 -12.52 -19.99 -16.97
N LEU A 627 -11.18 -19.91 -16.89
CA LEU A 627 -10.31 -20.00 -18.07
C LEU A 627 -10.33 -21.40 -18.70
N ARG A 628 -10.49 -22.45 -17.90
CA ARG A 628 -10.67 -23.83 -18.36
C ARG A 628 -11.81 -23.97 -19.36
N THR A 629 -13.02 -23.60 -18.96
CA THR A 629 -14.19 -23.67 -19.85
C THR A 629 -14.03 -22.74 -21.06
N ALA A 630 -13.56 -21.50 -20.86
CA ALA A 630 -13.39 -20.55 -21.96
C ALA A 630 -12.35 -21.01 -23.01
N PHE A 631 -11.22 -21.59 -22.56
CA PHE A 631 -10.20 -22.12 -23.45
C PHE A 631 -10.70 -23.36 -24.20
N ALA A 632 -11.40 -24.26 -23.52
CA ALA A 632 -12.02 -25.42 -24.14
C ALA A 632 -13.07 -25.03 -25.20
N ASP A 633 -13.93 -24.05 -24.89
CA ASP A 633 -14.89 -23.48 -25.82
C ASP A 633 -14.19 -22.80 -27.02
N THR A 634 -13.06 -22.12 -26.80
CA THR A 634 -12.30 -21.48 -27.89
C THR A 634 -11.66 -22.52 -28.82
N ILE A 635 -11.10 -23.61 -28.26
CA ILE A 635 -10.62 -24.75 -29.05
C ILE A 635 -11.79 -25.30 -29.87
N ALA A 636 -12.90 -25.65 -29.23
CA ALA A 636 -14.10 -26.19 -29.86
C ALA A 636 -14.60 -25.34 -31.04
N HIS A 637 -14.83 -24.04 -30.82
CA HIS A 637 -15.30 -23.12 -31.87
C HIS A 637 -14.32 -23.01 -33.04
N THR A 638 -13.01 -22.93 -32.75
CA THR A 638 -11.99 -22.82 -33.80
C THR A 638 -11.91 -24.10 -34.65
N LEU A 639 -12.08 -25.27 -34.03
CA LEU A 639 -12.10 -26.56 -34.72
C LEU A 639 -13.35 -26.77 -35.57
N VAL A 640 -14.52 -26.33 -35.10
CA VAL A 640 -15.77 -26.34 -35.88
C VAL A 640 -15.67 -25.37 -37.07
N GLY A 641 -15.19 -24.15 -36.84
CA GLY A 641 -15.18 -23.08 -37.83
C GLY A 641 -14.03 -23.13 -38.84
N SER A 642 -12.90 -23.76 -38.51
CA SER A 642 -11.71 -23.82 -39.39
C SER A 642 -10.82 -25.05 -39.10
N PRO A 643 -11.23 -26.27 -39.52
CA PRO A 643 -10.50 -27.51 -39.23
C PRO A 643 -9.02 -27.51 -39.66
N GLY A 644 -8.67 -26.75 -40.71
CA GLY A 644 -7.29 -26.66 -41.23
C GLY A 644 -6.28 -26.05 -40.25
N LEU A 645 -6.70 -25.12 -39.38
CA LEU A 645 -5.79 -24.47 -38.42
C LEU A 645 -5.17 -25.46 -37.43
N LEU A 646 -5.89 -26.53 -37.09
CA LEU A 646 -5.35 -27.58 -36.24
C LEU A 646 -4.39 -28.49 -37.00
N TYR A 647 -4.66 -28.77 -38.27
CA TYR A 647 -3.74 -29.54 -39.10
C TYR A 647 -2.39 -28.81 -39.23
N ASP A 648 -2.42 -27.49 -39.39
CA ASP A 648 -1.21 -26.65 -39.36
C ASP A 648 -0.55 -26.63 -37.96
N ALA A 649 -1.33 -26.62 -36.87
CA ALA A 649 -0.82 -26.75 -35.50
C ALA A 649 -0.09 -28.09 -35.26
N ILE A 650 -0.68 -29.21 -35.69
CA ILE A 650 -0.11 -30.56 -35.58
C ILE A 650 1.18 -30.63 -36.41
N ARG A 651 1.15 -30.15 -37.65
CA ARG A 651 2.31 -30.09 -38.55
C ARG A 651 3.44 -29.23 -37.97
N HIS A 652 3.11 -28.08 -37.38
CA HIS A 652 4.07 -27.20 -36.72
C HIS A 652 4.69 -27.84 -35.47
N ALA A 653 3.86 -28.41 -34.58
CA ALA A 653 4.33 -29.10 -33.38
C ALA A 653 5.26 -30.28 -33.73
N LEU A 654 4.96 -31.02 -34.80
CA LEU A 654 5.79 -32.13 -35.29
C LEU A 654 7.10 -31.67 -35.97
N SER A 655 7.11 -30.50 -36.61
CA SER A 655 8.30 -29.97 -37.29
C SER A 655 9.34 -29.43 -36.31
N ILE A 656 8.91 -28.84 -35.19
CA ILE A 656 9.80 -28.31 -34.13
C ILE A 656 10.23 -29.37 -33.11
N ALA A 657 9.54 -30.52 -33.05
CA ALA A 657 9.84 -31.59 -32.11
C ALA A 657 11.04 -32.46 -32.57
N PRO A 658 11.99 -32.78 -31.66
CA PRO A 658 13.00 -33.81 -31.91
C PRO A 658 12.34 -35.14 -32.33
N VAL A 659 12.96 -35.88 -33.26
CA VAL A 659 12.39 -37.11 -33.84
C VAL A 659 11.95 -38.10 -32.76
N GLU A 660 12.78 -38.28 -31.73
CA GLU A 660 12.54 -39.15 -30.58
C GLU A 660 11.32 -38.77 -29.72
N ARG A 661 10.88 -37.50 -29.78
CA ARG A 661 9.77 -36.98 -28.97
C ARG A 661 8.45 -36.86 -29.74
N ARG A 662 8.44 -37.04 -31.07
CA ARG A 662 7.25 -36.85 -31.92
C ARG A 662 6.04 -37.69 -31.47
N THR A 663 6.29 -38.92 -31.01
CA THR A 663 5.28 -39.82 -30.45
C THR A 663 4.62 -39.26 -29.18
N THR A 664 5.42 -38.64 -28.31
CA THR A 664 4.97 -37.98 -27.08
C THR A 664 4.19 -36.70 -27.39
N VAL A 665 4.61 -35.94 -28.40
CA VAL A 665 3.92 -34.75 -28.91
C VAL A 665 2.52 -35.08 -29.43
N VAL A 666 2.39 -36.13 -30.25
CA VAL A 666 1.08 -36.60 -30.76
C VAL A 666 0.17 -37.06 -29.62
N ALA A 667 0.72 -37.79 -28.64
CA ALA A 667 -0.01 -38.18 -27.44
C ALA A 667 -0.46 -36.98 -26.59
N SER A 668 0.36 -35.93 -26.46
CA SER A 668 0.00 -34.70 -25.75
C SER A 668 -1.06 -33.87 -26.47
N LEU A 669 -1.03 -33.81 -27.81
CA LEU A 669 -2.06 -33.14 -28.61
C LEU A 669 -3.42 -33.84 -28.45
N ALA A 670 -3.47 -35.17 -28.62
CA ALA A 670 -4.69 -35.93 -28.41
C ALA A 670 -5.19 -35.87 -26.95
N ALA A 671 -4.27 -35.83 -25.98
CA ALA A 671 -4.63 -35.65 -24.57
C ALA A 671 -5.29 -34.27 -24.31
N THR A 672 -4.75 -33.21 -24.89
CA THR A 672 -5.31 -31.84 -24.82
C THR A 672 -6.69 -31.75 -25.48
N LEU A 673 -6.85 -32.41 -26.63
CA LEU A 673 -8.13 -32.48 -27.33
C LEU A 673 -9.18 -33.17 -26.47
N ALA A 674 -8.90 -34.35 -25.92
CA ALA A 674 -9.94 -35.05 -25.17
C ALA A 674 -10.16 -34.50 -23.75
N TRP A 675 -9.20 -33.78 -23.16
CA TRP A 675 -9.44 -32.85 -22.04
C TRP A 675 -10.47 -31.77 -22.44
N THR A 676 -10.40 -31.25 -23.66
CA THR A 676 -11.35 -30.24 -24.19
C THR A 676 -12.79 -30.75 -24.18
N ALA A 677 -13.09 -31.99 -24.61
CA ALA A 677 -14.45 -32.55 -24.50
C ALA A 677 -14.99 -32.58 -23.07
N THR A 678 -14.14 -32.79 -22.07
CA THR A 678 -14.57 -32.79 -20.65
C THR A 678 -14.80 -31.39 -20.09
N ALA A 679 -14.10 -30.39 -20.65
CA ALA A 679 -14.07 -29.01 -20.17
C ALA A 679 -15.02 -28.05 -20.92
N VAL A 680 -15.45 -28.41 -22.13
CA VAL A 680 -16.30 -27.58 -22.99
C VAL A 680 -17.74 -27.44 -22.45
N SER A 681 -18.38 -26.31 -22.73
CA SER A 681 -19.76 -26.02 -22.36
C SER A 681 -20.78 -26.88 -23.14
N SER A 682 -21.96 -27.06 -22.54
CA SER A 682 -22.96 -28.05 -22.98
C SER A 682 -23.35 -28.05 -24.47
N PRO A 683 -23.55 -26.91 -25.17
CA PRO A 683 -24.00 -26.94 -26.56
C PRO A 683 -22.95 -27.44 -27.57
N PHE A 684 -21.69 -27.59 -27.15
CA PHE A 684 -20.60 -28.03 -28.04
C PHE A 684 -20.15 -29.47 -27.81
N ARG A 685 -20.47 -30.08 -26.67
CA ARG A 685 -19.90 -31.38 -26.22
C ARG A 685 -19.97 -32.49 -27.28
N ASP A 686 -21.15 -32.75 -27.83
CA ASP A 686 -21.36 -33.89 -28.74
C ASP A 686 -20.67 -33.69 -30.09
N ASN A 687 -20.75 -32.47 -30.64
CA ASN A 687 -20.05 -32.10 -31.88
C ASN A 687 -18.53 -32.12 -31.71
N VAL A 688 -18.03 -31.67 -30.55
CA VAL A 688 -16.61 -31.68 -30.20
C VAL A 688 -16.09 -33.11 -30.04
N ALA A 689 -16.86 -34.01 -29.42
CA ALA A 689 -16.50 -35.43 -29.31
C ALA A 689 -16.29 -36.08 -30.69
N LEU A 690 -17.20 -35.83 -31.64
CA LEU A 690 -17.09 -36.33 -33.01
C LEU A 690 -15.91 -35.71 -33.79
N LEU A 691 -15.69 -34.40 -33.64
CA LEU A 691 -14.56 -33.70 -34.27
C LEU A 691 -13.20 -34.18 -33.73
N MET A 692 -13.08 -34.28 -32.40
CA MET A 692 -11.91 -34.88 -31.75
C MET A 692 -11.66 -36.31 -32.21
N GLU A 693 -12.71 -37.07 -32.51
CA GLU A 693 -12.55 -38.42 -33.03
C GLU A 693 -11.93 -38.39 -34.44
N ALA A 694 -12.47 -37.58 -35.35
CA ALA A 694 -11.89 -37.41 -36.69
C ALA A 694 -10.43 -36.90 -36.64
N ILE A 695 -10.14 -35.97 -35.74
CA ILE A 695 -8.82 -35.37 -35.52
C ILE A 695 -7.85 -36.36 -34.87
N GLY A 696 -8.28 -37.13 -33.86
CA GLY A 696 -7.45 -38.12 -33.19
C GLY A 696 -6.95 -39.20 -34.15
N ARG A 697 -7.79 -39.60 -35.11
CA ARG A 697 -7.38 -40.48 -36.23
C ARG A 697 -6.33 -39.83 -37.13
N GLN A 698 -6.42 -38.53 -37.42
CA GLN A 698 -5.43 -37.80 -38.22
C GLN A 698 -4.10 -37.65 -37.47
N CYS A 699 -4.13 -37.34 -36.17
CA CYS A 699 -2.96 -37.30 -35.29
C CYS A 699 -2.22 -38.64 -35.28
N LEU A 700 -2.93 -39.76 -35.11
CA LEU A 700 -2.34 -41.10 -35.16
C LEU A 700 -1.82 -41.45 -36.57
N GLY A 701 -2.56 -41.10 -37.62
CA GLY A 701 -2.15 -41.34 -39.01
C GLY A 701 -0.99 -40.48 -39.51
N ALA A 702 -0.60 -39.43 -38.79
CA ALA A 702 0.59 -38.64 -39.08
C ALA A 702 1.89 -39.25 -38.52
N VAL A 703 1.79 -40.31 -37.71
CA VAL A 703 2.94 -41.00 -37.11
C VAL A 703 3.45 -42.11 -38.03
N PRO A 704 4.78 -42.25 -38.26
CA PRO A 704 5.34 -43.40 -38.98
C PRO A 704 4.93 -44.72 -38.33
N ARG A 705 4.66 -45.77 -39.11
CA ARG A 705 4.19 -47.07 -38.58
C ARG A 705 5.10 -47.65 -37.49
N GLU A 706 6.41 -47.50 -37.66
CA GLU A 706 7.46 -47.90 -36.69
C GLU A 706 7.35 -47.20 -35.32
N GLN A 707 6.67 -46.05 -35.27
CA GLN A 707 6.47 -45.24 -34.07
C GLN A 707 5.06 -45.39 -33.47
N LEU A 708 4.17 -46.17 -34.10
CA LEU A 708 2.78 -46.31 -33.67
C LEU A 708 2.65 -47.01 -32.31
N GLU A 709 3.46 -48.03 -32.03
CA GLU A 709 3.49 -48.77 -30.76
C GLU A 709 3.78 -47.86 -29.57
N SER A 710 4.90 -47.12 -29.63
CA SER A 710 5.32 -46.21 -28.56
C SER A 710 4.39 -45.01 -28.42
N THR A 711 3.77 -44.58 -29.52
CA THR A 711 2.69 -43.59 -29.50
C THR A 711 1.49 -44.11 -28.73
N LEU A 712 0.91 -45.25 -29.13
CA LEU A 712 -0.24 -45.85 -28.44
C LEU A 712 0.07 -46.11 -26.95
N ALA A 713 1.26 -46.58 -26.62
CA ALA A 713 1.68 -46.74 -25.22
C ALA A 713 1.66 -45.39 -24.45
N ALA A 714 2.14 -44.31 -25.05
CA ALA A 714 2.09 -42.97 -24.47
C ALA A 714 0.67 -42.37 -24.39
N PHE A 715 -0.28 -42.85 -25.20
CA PHE A 715 -1.71 -42.53 -25.10
C PHE A 715 -2.35 -43.24 -23.89
N PHE A 716 -2.21 -44.57 -23.77
CA PHE A 716 -2.84 -45.33 -22.68
C PHE A 716 -2.29 -44.96 -21.30
N ARG A 717 -0.99 -44.68 -21.18
CA ARG A 717 -0.34 -44.16 -19.96
C ARG A 717 -1.01 -42.92 -19.37
N ARG A 718 -1.83 -42.18 -20.12
CA ARG A 718 -2.42 -40.93 -19.63
C ARG A 718 -3.73 -41.11 -18.86
N GLY A 719 -4.46 -42.22 -19.03
CA GLY A 719 -5.60 -42.63 -18.19
C GLY A 719 -6.84 -41.70 -18.12
N GLU A 720 -6.72 -40.45 -18.58
CA GLU A 720 -7.68 -39.37 -18.31
C GLU A 720 -8.90 -39.36 -19.25
N LEU A 721 -9.01 -40.29 -20.20
CA LEU A 721 -9.84 -40.13 -21.42
C LEU A 721 -10.58 -41.40 -21.86
N PRO A 722 -11.93 -41.45 -21.79
CA PRO A 722 -12.71 -42.64 -22.15
C PRO A 722 -12.79 -42.92 -23.66
N SER A 723 -12.46 -41.96 -24.54
CA SER A 723 -12.59 -42.08 -26.00
C SER A 723 -11.30 -42.46 -26.74
N LEU A 724 -10.17 -42.61 -26.05
CA LEU A 724 -8.92 -43.06 -26.69
C LEU A 724 -8.92 -44.51 -27.18
N PRO A 725 -9.54 -45.50 -26.48
CA PRO A 725 -9.60 -46.87 -26.96
C PRO A 725 -10.31 -47.00 -28.31
N SER A 726 -11.44 -46.34 -28.53
CA SER A 726 -12.17 -46.39 -29.81
C SER A 726 -11.38 -45.75 -30.97
N LEU A 727 -10.56 -44.74 -30.67
CA LEU A 727 -9.67 -44.10 -31.64
C LEU A 727 -8.49 -44.98 -32.05
N ALA A 728 -7.77 -45.52 -31.08
CA ALA A 728 -6.73 -46.51 -31.30
C ALA A 728 -7.32 -47.71 -32.07
N ALA A 729 -8.53 -48.15 -31.71
CA ALA A 729 -9.23 -49.23 -32.38
C ALA A 729 -9.38 -48.98 -33.88
N GLN A 730 -10.03 -47.86 -34.24
CA GLN A 730 -10.31 -47.53 -35.64
C GLN A 730 -9.05 -47.30 -36.47
N HIS A 731 -8.01 -46.69 -35.90
CA HIS A 731 -6.75 -46.50 -36.62
C HIS A 731 -6.05 -47.85 -36.90
N LEU A 732 -6.03 -48.76 -35.92
CA LEU A 732 -5.48 -50.11 -36.09
C LEU A 732 -6.22 -50.94 -37.15
N ARG A 733 -7.55 -50.72 -37.36
CA ARG A 733 -8.31 -51.37 -38.46
C ARG A 733 -7.82 -51.01 -39.87
N SER A 734 -7.00 -49.97 -40.02
CA SER A 734 -6.41 -49.59 -41.31
C SER A 734 -5.11 -50.34 -41.65
N LEU A 735 -4.57 -51.09 -40.69
CA LEU A 735 -3.42 -51.99 -40.89
C LEU A 735 -3.90 -53.36 -41.37
N ASN A 736 -2.99 -54.15 -41.95
CA ASN A 736 -3.26 -55.58 -42.12
C ASN A 736 -3.16 -56.29 -40.76
N LEU A 737 -3.80 -57.46 -40.63
CA LEU A 737 -3.89 -58.20 -39.35
C LEU A 737 -2.52 -58.54 -38.74
N ALA A 738 -1.46 -58.72 -39.55
CA ALA A 738 -0.13 -59.08 -39.06
C ALA A 738 0.67 -57.86 -38.58
N ASP A 739 0.45 -56.68 -39.16
CA ASP A 739 0.98 -55.40 -38.67
C ASP A 739 0.20 -54.94 -37.42
N GLU A 740 -1.14 -55.11 -37.41
CA GLU A 740 -1.98 -54.84 -36.23
C GLU A 740 -1.58 -55.72 -35.03
N ALA A 741 -1.38 -57.03 -35.25
CA ALA A 741 -0.92 -57.96 -34.22
C ALA A 741 0.45 -57.55 -33.64
N ARG A 742 1.41 -57.17 -34.50
CA ARG A 742 2.72 -56.67 -34.06
C ARG A 742 2.60 -55.41 -33.22
N VAL A 743 1.78 -54.44 -33.66
CA VAL A 743 1.59 -53.18 -32.92
C VAL A 743 0.92 -53.41 -31.56
N LEU A 744 -0.06 -54.32 -31.47
CA LEU A 744 -0.65 -54.71 -30.18
C LEU A 744 0.36 -55.43 -29.27
N ALA A 745 1.21 -56.31 -29.82
CA ALA A 745 2.30 -56.95 -29.08
C ALA A 745 3.28 -55.92 -28.48
N GLY A 746 3.82 -55.04 -29.33
CA GLY A 746 4.75 -53.99 -28.91
C GLY A 746 4.14 -53.03 -27.88
N LEU A 747 2.84 -52.72 -28.02
CA LEU A 747 2.08 -51.94 -27.04
C LEU A 747 2.08 -52.59 -25.65
N THR A 748 1.79 -53.89 -25.55
CA THR A 748 1.80 -54.58 -24.24
C THR A 748 3.20 -54.65 -23.62
N ASN A 749 4.25 -54.88 -24.42
CA ASN A 749 5.64 -54.81 -23.96
C ASN A 749 6.02 -53.42 -23.46
N ALA A 750 5.65 -52.36 -24.20
CA ALA A 750 5.93 -50.98 -23.86
C ALA A 750 5.24 -50.50 -22.58
N VAL A 751 4.23 -51.22 -22.08
CA VAL A 751 3.47 -50.90 -20.87
C VAL A 751 3.69 -51.96 -19.76
N ALA A 752 4.45 -53.03 -20.01
CA ALA A 752 4.70 -54.09 -19.04
C ALA A 752 5.37 -53.61 -17.73
N SER A 753 6.22 -52.58 -17.78
CA SER A 753 6.90 -51.98 -16.63
C SER A 753 6.14 -50.80 -15.98
N VAL A 754 4.96 -50.46 -16.49
CA VAL A 754 4.13 -49.32 -16.04
C VAL A 754 3.20 -49.76 -14.91
N ASP A 755 2.55 -48.80 -14.24
CA ASP A 755 1.62 -49.02 -13.13
C ASP A 755 0.50 -50.04 -13.47
N PRO A 756 0.02 -50.80 -12.47
CA PRO A 756 -0.99 -51.85 -12.67
C PRO A 756 -2.29 -51.41 -13.38
N PRO A 757 -2.93 -50.26 -13.07
CA PRO A 757 -4.19 -49.90 -13.73
C PRO A 757 -3.99 -49.54 -15.20
N THR A 758 -2.91 -48.85 -15.57
CA THR A 758 -2.58 -48.61 -16.99
C THR A 758 -2.37 -49.93 -17.74
N ARG A 759 -1.67 -50.90 -17.12
CA ARG A 759 -1.43 -52.22 -17.70
C ARG A 759 -2.73 -52.98 -17.96
N ALA A 760 -3.64 -53.00 -17.00
CA ALA A 760 -4.95 -53.62 -17.14
C ALA A 760 -5.80 -52.98 -18.26
N LEU A 761 -5.81 -51.63 -18.36
CA LEU A 761 -6.52 -50.92 -19.42
C LEU A 761 -5.96 -51.19 -20.82
N VAL A 762 -4.64 -51.33 -20.96
CA VAL A 762 -4.01 -51.73 -22.23
C VAL A 762 -4.39 -53.17 -22.59
N PHE A 763 -4.37 -54.06 -21.62
CA PHE A 763 -4.68 -55.48 -21.85
C PHE A 763 -6.15 -55.69 -22.21
N SER A 764 -7.08 -55.03 -21.50
CA SER A 764 -8.52 -55.09 -21.83
C SER A 764 -8.79 -54.53 -23.23
N PHE A 765 -8.14 -53.43 -23.62
CA PHE A 765 -8.22 -52.88 -24.97
C PHE A 765 -7.71 -53.87 -26.03
N VAL A 766 -6.54 -54.47 -25.82
CA VAL A 766 -5.97 -55.48 -26.72
C VAL A 766 -6.95 -56.63 -26.88
N MET A 767 -7.53 -57.15 -25.78
CA MET A 767 -8.47 -58.26 -25.82
C MET A 767 -9.81 -57.94 -26.49
N GLU A 768 -10.39 -56.76 -26.25
CA GLU A 768 -11.60 -56.30 -26.96
C GLU A 768 -11.34 -56.15 -28.47
N ARG A 769 -10.12 -55.77 -28.87
CA ARG A 769 -9.74 -55.68 -30.29
C ARG A 769 -9.56 -57.03 -30.94
N LEU A 770 -8.96 -58.00 -30.25
CA LEU A 770 -8.82 -59.37 -30.70
C LEU A 770 -10.20 -60.05 -30.86
N ALA A 771 -11.10 -59.86 -29.89
CA ALA A 771 -12.49 -60.29 -29.97
C ALA A 771 -13.19 -59.75 -31.22
N ALA A 772 -13.10 -58.43 -31.44
CA ALA A 772 -13.76 -57.76 -32.55
C ALA A 772 -13.24 -58.18 -33.94
N GLN A 773 -11.95 -58.54 -34.08
CA GLN A 773 -11.42 -59.07 -35.36
C GLN A 773 -11.83 -60.52 -35.60
N ALA A 774 -11.96 -61.33 -34.54
CA ALA A 774 -12.38 -62.72 -34.65
C ALA A 774 -13.87 -62.89 -34.98
N ALA A 775 -14.73 -61.97 -34.53
CA ALA A 775 -16.18 -62.00 -34.66
C ALA A 775 -16.75 -61.95 -36.11
N GLY A 776 -15.89 -62.04 -37.14
CA GLY A 776 -16.33 -62.06 -38.55
C GLY A 776 -15.36 -62.69 -39.55
N GLN A 777 -14.29 -63.36 -39.10
CA GLN A 777 -13.30 -63.96 -40.02
C GLN A 777 -12.78 -65.33 -39.57
N ALA A 778 -12.92 -66.34 -40.43
CA ALA A 778 -12.28 -67.63 -40.23
C ALA A 778 -10.75 -67.49 -40.12
N GLY A 779 -10.15 -68.21 -39.17
CA GLY A 779 -8.70 -68.23 -38.96
C GLY A 779 -8.07 -66.88 -38.58
N ALA A 780 -8.83 -65.95 -37.98
CA ALA A 780 -8.29 -64.68 -37.50
C ALA A 780 -7.24 -64.88 -36.39
N PHE A 781 -7.57 -65.64 -35.34
CA PHE A 781 -6.67 -65.87 -34.19
C PHE A 781 -5.33 -66.51 -34.59
N ALA A 782 -5.33 -67.50 -35.50
CA ALA A 782 -4.10 -68.11 -36.00
C ALA A 782 -3.22 -67.09 -36.76
N ARG A 783 -3.82 -66.28 -37.64
CA ARG A 783 -3.09 -65.23 -38.38
C ARG A 783 -2.54 -64.14 -37.46
N ILE A 784 -3.22 -63.85 -36.35
CA ILE A 784 -2.74 -62.94 -35.30
C ILE A 784 -1.57 -63.60 -34.54
N ALA A 785 -1.73 -64.83 -34.06
CA ALA A 785 -0.70 -65.57 -33.31
C ALA A 785 0.61 -65.74 -34.12
N ALA A 786 0.51 -65.95 -35.43
CA ALA A 786 1.65 -66.01 -36.35
C ALA A 786 2.41 -64.68 -36.49
N GLY A 787 1.78 -63.55 -36.16
CA GLY A 787 2.39 -62.22 -36.16
C GLY A 787 3.05 -61.81 -34.83
N LEU A 788 2.84 -62.57 -33.75
CA LEU A 788 3.34 -62.22 -32.42
C LEU A 788 4.76 -62.79 -32.18
N PRO A 789 5.67 -62.04 -31.53
CA PRO A 789 6.92 -62.61 -31.03
C PRO A 789 6.66 -63.69 -29.96
N PRO A 790 7.46 -64.78 -29.89
CA PRO A 790 7.19 -65.91 -28.98
C PRO A 790 7.10 -65.53 -27.50
N ASP A 791 7.86 -64.53 -27.06
CA ASP A 791 7.86 -64.07 -25.66
C ASP A 791 6.57 -63.30 -25.30
N VAL A 792 6.03 -62.55 -26.26
CA VAL A 792 4.77 -61.81 -26.10
C VAL A 792 3.59 -62.77 -26.17
N ALA A 793 3.62 -63.73 -27.09
CA ALA A 793 2.62 -64.79 -27.19
C ALA A 793 2.49 -65.57 -25.86
N ARG A 794 3.63 -65.94 -25.24
CA ARG A 794 3.66 -66.57 -23.91
C ARG A 794 3.16 -65.65 -22.80
N THR A 795 3.52 -64.37 -22.83
CA THR A 795 3.06 -63.38 -21.85
C THR A 795 1.54 -63.17 -21.92
N TRP A 796 0.98 -63.10 -23.12
CA TRP A 796 -0.47 -62.97 -23.33
C TRP A 796 -1.22 -64.24 -22.93
N ALA A 797 -0.72 -65.42 -23.29
CA ALA A 797 -1.31 -66.69 -22.85
C ALA A 797 -1.34 -66.79 -21.31
N GLY A 798 -0.24 -66.43 -20.65
CA GLY A 798 -0.17 -66.39 -19.18
C GLY A 798 -1.11 -65.36 -18.55
N GLN A 799 -1.16 -64.14 -19.08
CA GLN A 799 -2.05 -63.09 -18.56
C GLN A 799 -3.53 -63.44 -18.78
N LEU A 800 -3.89 -63.96 -19.96
CA LEU A 800 -5.23 -64.45 -20.24
C LEU A 800 -5.64 -65.59 -19.31
N GLN A 801 -4.75 -66.56 -19.09
CA GLN A 801 -5.00 -67.64 -18.15
C GLN A 801 -5.23 -67.09 -16.73
N THR A 802 -4.40 -66.15 -16.27
CA THR A 802 -4.54 -65.54 -14.94
C THR A 802 -5.83 -64.74 -14.78
N GLU A 803 -6.24 -63.96 -15.79
CA GLU A 803 -7.51 -63.21 -15.76
C GLU A 803 -8.72 -64.16 -15.79
N LEU A 804 -8.66 -65.22 -16.60
CA LEU A 804 -9.70 -66.22 -16.74
C LEU A 804 -9.83 -67.06 -15.45
N ASP A 805 -8.71 -67.42 -14.81
CA ASP A 805 -8.66 -68.07 -13.50
C ASP A 805 -9.17 -67.16 -12.37
N ALA A 806 -8.88 -65.85 -12.43
CA ALA A 806 -9.40 -64.87 -11.47
C ALA A 806 -10.91 -64.61 -11.64
N GLU A 807 -11.40 -64.56 -12.88
CA GLU A 807 -12.85 -64.42 -13.16
C GLU A 807 -13.60 -65.71 -12.79
N LEU A 808 -13.03 -66.89 -13.07
CA LEU A 808 -13.52 -68.16 -12.54
C LEU A 808 -13.53 -68.16 -11.01
N GLY A 809 -12.45 -67.68 -10.36
CA GLY A 809 -12.36 -67.55 -8.91
C GLY A 809 -13.46 -66.67 -8.31
N LEU A 810 -13.75 -65.52 -8.92
CA LEU A 810 -14.86 -64.63 -8.54
C LEU A 810 -16.24 -65.27 -8.77
N ARG A 811 -16.42 -66.02 -9.86
CA ARG A 811 -17.65 -66.78 -10.15
C ARG A 811 -17.85 -67.94 -9.17
N LEU A 812 -16.78 -68.64 -8.77
CA LEU A 812 -16.81 -69.72 -7.78
C LEU A 812 -17.05 -69.18 -6.36
N ALA A 813 -16.42 -68.06 -5.99
CA ALA A 813 -16.61 -67.40 -4.71
C ALA A 813 -18.02 -66.80 -4.52
N SER A 814 -18.75 -66.51 -5.60
CA SER A 814 -20.12 -65.99 -5.55
C SER A 814 -21.22 -67.08 -5.47
N GLY A 815 -20.83 -68.35 -5.30
CA GLY A 815 -21.70 -69.47 -4.96
C GLY A 815 -22.52 -70.04 -6.13
N PRO A 816 -22.96 -71.32 -6.03
CA PRO A 816 -23.66 -71.98 -7.12
C PRO A 816 -25.04 -71.34 -7.32
N ARG A 817 -25.22 -70.64 -8.45
CA ARG A 817 -26.54 -70.20 -8.92
C ARG A 817 -27.19 -71.31 -9.72
N ALA A 818 -28.51 -71.44 -9.56
CA ALA A 818 -29.30 -72.50 -10.15
C ALA A 818 -29.12 -72.61 -11.66
N THR A 819 -29.13 -73.86 -12.15
CA THR A 819 -29.23 -74.21 -13.56
C THR A 819 -30.41 -73.51 -14.21
N VAL A 820 -30.13 -72.64 -15.18
CA VAL A 820 -31.10 -72.19 -16.18
C VAL A 820 -30.61 -72.76 -17.50
N ASP A 821 -31.43 -73.60 -18.13
CA ASP A 821 -31.10 -74.21 -19.42
C ASP A 821 -30.82 -73.13 -20.48
N PRO A 822 -29.88 -73.37 -21.41
CA PRO A 822 -29.56 -72.40 -22.44
C PRO A 822 -30.74 -72.26 -23.41
N PRO A 823 -31.30 -71.04 -23.61
CA PRO A 823 -32.19 -70.82 -24.74
C PRO A 823 -31.39 -70.99 -26.03
N HIS A 824 -31.88 -71.85 -26.93
CA HIS A 824 -31.30 -72.05 -28.26
C HIS A 824 -31.14 -70.72 -29.00
N LEU A 825 -29.90 -70.27 -29.19
CA LEU A 825 -29.58 -69.18 -30.11
C LEU A 825 -29.52 -69.73 -31.55
N GLU A 826 -30.69 -69.81 -32.18
CA GLU A 826 -30.77 -69.90 -33.63
C GLU A 826 -30.18 -68.64 -34.29
N ARG A 827 -29.70 -68.84 -35.52
CA ARG A 827 -29.03 -67.87 -36.39
C ARG A 827 -29.72 -66.49 -36.46
N LEU A 828 -29.10 -65.48 -35.87
CA LEU A 828 -29.27 -64.06 -36.27
C LEU A 828 -27.93 -63.30 -36.43
N ALA A 829 -26.88 -64.02 -36.83
CA ALA A 829 -25.63 -63.42 -37.31
C ALA A 829 -25.78 -62.99 -38.78
N ALA A 830 -26.40 -61.82 -39.03
CA ALA A 830 -26.49 -61.24 -40.38
C ALA A 830 -26.51 -59.70 -40.45
N GLU A 831 -27.23 -58.98 -39.58
CA GLU A 831 -27.58 -57.57 -39.86
C GLU A 831 -27.17 -56.52 -38.80
N ALA A 832 -26.50 -56.87 -37.71
CA ALA A 832 -26.05 -55.92 -36.67
C ALA A 832 -24.81 -55.06 -37.05
N GLY A 833 -24.53 -54.88 -38.35
CA GLY A 833 -23.26 -54.35 -38.85
C GLY A 833 -22.97 -52.85 -38.67
N ARG A 834 -23.81 -52.09 -37.94
CA ARG A 834 -23.69 -50.61 -37.84
C ARG A 834 -24.01 -49.94 -36.50
N ALA A 835 -24.33 -50.67 -35.42
CA ALA A 835 -24.87 -50.06 -34.19
C ALA A 835 -24.19 -50.48 -32.87
N LEU A 836 -22.89 -50.79 -32.89
CA LEU A 836 -22.07 -50.82 -31.66
C LEU A 836 -21.45 -49.44 -31.41
N GLU A 837 -22.31 -48.46 -31.09
CA GLU A 837 -21.88 -47.20 -30.49
C GLU A 837 -21.32 -47.49 -29.09
N PHE A 838 -20.01 -47.40 -28.93
CA PHE A 838 -19.33 -47.50 -27.64
C PHE A 838 -19.66 -46.29 -26.75
N ARG A 839 -20.84 -46.31 -26.11
CA ARG A 839 -21.13 -45.47 -24.95
C ARG A 839 -20.49 -46.09 -23.72
N LEU A 840 -19.21 -45.79 -23.50
CA LEU A 840 -18.55 -46.05 -22.22
C LEU A 840 -19.11 -45.10 -21.16
N SER A 841 -20.25 -45.49 -20.57
CA SER A 841 -20.80 -44.86 -19.38
C SER A 841 -19.85 -45.08 -18.20
N SER A 842 -19.65 -44.04 -17.39
CA SER A 842 -18.56 -43.97 -16.41
C SER A 842 -18.81 -44.74 -15.10
N GLN A 843 -19.78 -45.65 -15.08
CA GLN A 843 -20.01 -46.60 -13.97
C GLN A 843 -20.59 -47.92 -14.51
N PRO A 844 -19.90 -49.08 -14.38
CA PRO A 844 -20.45 -50.37 -14.77
C PRO A 844 -21.51 -50.84 -13.76
N GLY A 845 -22.77 -50.69 -14.12
CA GLY A 845 -23.89 -51.34 -13.42
C GLY A 845 -23.86 -52.86 -13.62
N PRO A 846 -24.20 -53.67 -12.60
CA PRO A 846 -23.98 -55.13 -12.62
C PRO A 846 -24.88 -55.93 -13.59
N SER A 847 -25.80 -55.28 -14.33
CA SER A 847 -26.72 -55.94 -15.27
C SER A 847 -26.19 -56.07 -16.70
N GLU A 848 -25.51 -55.05 -17.23
CA GLU A 848 -25.02 -55.07 -18.63
C GLU A 848 -23.73 -55.89 -18.80
N ALA A 849 -22.92 -56.00 -17.74
CA ALA A 849 -21.65 -56.74 -17.76
C ALA A 849 -21.78 -58.26 -18.04
N ARG A 850 -22.98 -58.85 -17.93
CA ARG A 850 -23.16 -60.31 -18.05
C ARG A 850 -23.23 -60.85 -19.48
N GLY A 851 -23.75 -60.09 -20.44
CA GLY A 851 -23.78 -60.52 -21.84
C GLY A 851 -22.38 -60.53 -22.46
N ASP A 852 -21.60 -59.49 -22.15
CA ASP A 852 -20.24 -59.29 -22.63
C ASP A 852 -19.23 -60.31 -22.09
N ALA A 853 -19.37 -60.72 -20.82
CA ALA A 853 -18.42 -61.62 -20.16
C ALA A 853 -18.32 -63.00 -20.84
N TRP A 854 -19.40 -63.48 -21.48
CA TRP A 854 -19.38 -64.77 -22.18
C TRP A 854 -18.61 -64.70 -23.51
N ASN A 855 -18.74 -63.58 -24.24
CA ASN A 855 -17.97 -63.32 -25.46
C ASN A 855 -16.48 -63.08 -25.15
N ARG A 856 -16.17 -62.40 -24.04
CA ARG A 856 -14.78 -62.23 -23.54
C ARG A 856 -14.15 -63.58 -23.20
N TYR A 857 -14.86 -64.43 -22.44
CA TYR A 857 -14.41 -65.78 -22.08
C TYR A 857 -14.14 -66.66 -23.31
N GLY A 858 -15.09 -66.75 -24.25
CA GLY A 858 -14.92 -67.53 -25.48
C GLY A 858 -13.78 -67.03 -26.37
N THR A 859 -13.58 -65.71 -26.44
CA THR A 859 -12.43 -65.10 -27.14
C THR A 859 -11.11 -65.47 -26.46
N ALA A 860 -11.03 -65.37 -25.14
CA ALA A 860 -9.81 -65.65 -24.39
C ALA A 860 -9.35 -67.10 -24.58
N VAL A 861 -10.28 -68.08 -24.47
CA VAL A 861 -9.97 -69.50 -24.71
C VAL A 861 -9.47 -69.73 -26.15
N ALA A 862 -10.21 -69.25 -27.16
CA ALA A 862 -9.82 -69.44 -28.57
C ALA A 862 -8.48 -68.75 -28.92
N MET A 863 -8.16 -67.63 -28.24
CA MET A 863 -6.86 -66.97 -28.37
C MET A 863 -5.74 -67.76 -27.68
N ILE A 864 -5.95 -68.27 -26.46
CA ILE A 864 -5.01 -69.15 -25.75
C ILE A 864 -4.69 -70.39 -26.61
N GLU A 865 -5.71 -71.05 -27.17
CA GLU A 865 -5.53 -72.21 -28.06
C GLU A 865 -4.71 -71.86 -29.31
N ALA A 866 -5.00 -70.74 -29.97
CA ALA A 866 -4.25 -70.29 -31.14
C ALA A 866 -2.79 -69.90 -30.81
N LEU A 867 -2.56 -69.29 -29.65
CA LEU A 867 -1.21 -68.96 -29.16
C LEU A 867 -0.41 -70.24 -28.90
N HIS A 868 -0.97 -71.22 -28.19
CA HIS A 868 -0.33 -72.51 -27.95
C HIS A 868 -0.10 -73.33 -29.23
N ALA A 869 -1.01 -73.25 -30.21
CA ALA A 869 -0.88 -73.96 -31.49
C ALA A 869 0.18 -73.36 -32.44
N HIS A 870 0.64 -72.13 -32.22
CA HIS A 870 1.69 -71.49 -33.05
C HIS A 870 3.01 -71.25 -32.30
N HIS A 871 2.94 -71.03 -30.98
CA HIS A 871 4.11 -70.89 -30.10
C HIS A 871 3.99 -71.91 -28.97
N PRO A 872 4.21 -73.22 -29.23
CA PRO A 872 4.22 -74.24 -28.19
C PRO A 872 5.34 -73.92 -27.20
N GLY A 873 4.97 -73.43 -26.02
CA GLY A 873 5.90 -73.28 -24.91
C GLY A 873 6.43 -74.65 -24.46
N PRO A 874 7.53 -74.69 -23.68
CA PRO A 874 7.81 -75.88 -22.91
C PRO A 874 6.58 -76.17 -22.03
N GLY A 875 6.17 -77.44 -21.96
CA GLY A 875 4.96 -77.84 -21.26
C GLY A 875 4.99 -77.47 -19.77
N PRO A 876 3.89 -77.68 -19.02
CA PRO A 876 3.72 -77.24 -17.62
C PRO A 876 4.62 -77.94 -16.57
N TYR A 877 5.78 -78.47 -16.98
CA TYR A 877 6.83 -79.09 -16.18
C TYR A 877 8.22 -78.73 -16.73
N ALA A 878 8.58 -77.45 -16.74
CA ALA A 878 9.91 -76.93 -17.09
C ALA A 878 10.26 -75.68 -16.27
#